data_AF-A0ABD2UUA4-F1
#
_entry.id   AF-A0ABD2UUA4-F1
#
_cell.length_a   1.000
_cell.length_b   1.000
_cell.length_c   1.000
_cell.angle_alpha   90.00
_cell.angle_beta   90.00
_cell.angle_gamma   90.00
#
_symmetry.space_group_name_H-M   'P 1'
#
loop_
_entity.id
_entity.type
_entity.pdbx_description
1 polymer ?
#
loop_
_entity_poly.entity_id
_entity_poly.type
_entity_poly.pdbx_seq_one_letter_code
_entity_poly.pdbx_strand_id
1 'polypeptide(L)'
;MKRLGAFSFARRLFKPRTTQHTHSQESKEKMEQSPIVTVEDNFDLQESRESMEKSPMITANNNFDTQSATENEKETGSYAATNIILNHEFSDGLHSWHPNCCDAFVVPAGSGYHKGLAAEEGCCYAVVSNRKECWQGLEQNITSRVSAGSTYTVSACVGTSGTFQGSVEVLATLKLVYQNSETSYLFIAKKAASEECWEILEGSFSLSTMPNQVIFYLEGPPAGTDLLIKSVVISCPSSTACDSSGTSSVCTDDDNIIINPQFDDGLNSWSGRGCKVALHDSMADGKITPMSGKSFASATERTQSWNGIQQDVTGRVKRKLAYEVSAVVRIYGNNVTSADLRSTLYVKAADNRERYIGIASVQATDKDWVKLQGKFLINDSPSQVVVFLEGPPAGTDILINNLVIKHAAKAPPSSPPVIEDAGFGVNIITNTSLNDGTNGWFPLGNCTMSVQTGSPHIMPPMARDSLGAHEPLSGRYILVANRTQNWMGPAQMITDKVKLYLTYQVSAWVKIGQTSGPQNVNVALGVDSQWVNGGQTEISDDRWHEIGGSFRIEKQPTKVMVYIQGPAAGVDLMVAGLQIFPVDRRARFRHLKKQTAKLRKRDVMLKFSVSDSGSLFGTFVRVRQLQNSFPFGSAISRTNMDNEDFNAFFVKNFNWAVFGNELKWYWTEAQQGNLNYKDADELLDFCTKNNIQVRGHCIFWEVVGTVQAWVQSLNKNDLMTAVQNRLTGLLTRYKGKFPHYDVNNEMMHGSFYQDRLGKDIRVNMFKTAHQLDPSPMLFVNDYHVEDGCDTRSYPEKYIEHILDLQEHGAPVGGIGIQGHIDSPVGPIVCSSLDKLGTLGLPIWFTEVDVSSDNEYVRADDLEVMLREAYAHPAVEGIMLWGFWELFMSRSNAHLVDAEGDINEAGKRYLALKHEWSSHPHGHIDEQGQFSFSGFHGSYEVEVVTVSKKITKKFVVDKGDNAL
;
A
#
# COMPACT_ATOMS: atom_id res chain seq x y z
N MET A 1 59.83 -41.57 0.84
CA MET A 1 60.17 -41.04 -0.50
C MET A 1 59.10 -41.54 -1.46
N LYS A 2 58.29 -40.77 -2.21
CA LYS A 2 58.31 -39.40 -2.77
C LYS A 2 56.88 -38.79 -2.63
N ARG A 3 56.69 -37.57 -2.07
CA ARG A 3 56.45 -36.24 -2.73
C ARG A 3 55.19 -36.20 -3.63
N LEU A 4 54.30 -35.20 -3.69
CA LEU A 4 54.10 -33.79 -3.26
C LEU A 4 52.59 -33.48 -3.53
N GLY A 5 51.88 -32.47 -3.01
CA GLY A 5 52.23 -31.25 -2.28
C GLY A 5 50.96 -30.51 -1.79
N ALA A 6 51.19 -29.56 -0.87
CA ALA A 6 50.19 -28.79 -0.12
C ALA A 6 49.89 -27.42 -0.74
N PHE A 7 48.76 -26.82 -0.36
CA PHE A 7 48.63 -25.38 -0.13
C PHE A 7 47.73 -25.11 1.08
N SER A 8 48.24 -24.32 2.03
CA SER A 8 47.55 -23.89 3.26
C SER A 8 47.15 -22.43 3.16
N PHE A 9 45.99 -22.04 3.71
CA PHE A 9 45.67 -20.65 4.03
C PHE A 9 45.64 -20.44 5.54
N ALA A 10 46.30 -19.36 5.97
CA ALA A 10 46.62 -19.05 7.36
C ALA A 10 45.46 -18.37 8.10
N ARG A 11 45.22 -18.82 9.34
CA ARG A 11 44.47 -18.11 10.38
C ARG A 11 45.35 -16.97 10.94
N ARG A 12 44.82 -15.75 11.05
CA ARG A 12 45.30 -14.76 12.01
C ARG A 12 44.22 -14.50 13.06
N LEU A 13 44.51 -14.97 14.27
CA LEU A 13 43.83 -14.66 15.51
C LEU A 13 44.40 -13.36 16.09
N PHE A 14 43.55 -12.46 16.57
CA PHE A 14 43.95 -11.44 17.55
C PHE A 14 43.31 -11.78 18.90
N LYS A 15 44.15 -11.95 19.92
CA LYS A 15 43.79 -12.14 21.33
C LYS A 15 43.61 -10.78 22.03
N PRO A 16 42.75 -10.69 23.07
CA PRO A 16 42.66 -9.52 23.93
C PRO A 16 43.76 -9.55 25.01
N ARG A 17 44.24 -8.37 25.43
CA ARG A 17 45.10 -8.20 26.61
C ARG A 17 44.43 -7.25 27.60
N THR A 18 44.21 -7.75 28.81
CA THR A 18 43.94 -7.00 30.04
C THR A 18 45.26 -6.59 30.70
N THR A 19 45.30 -5.41 31.33
CA THR A 19 46.31 -5.07 32.35
C THR A 19 45.68 -4.22 33.46
N GLN A 20 45.93 -4.67 34.69
CA GLN A 20 45.54 -4.07 35.97
C GLN A 20 46.38 -2.83 36.32
N HIS A 21 45.80 -1.92 37.10
CA HIS A 21 46.48 -0.84 37.81
C HIS A 21 46.94 -1.30 39.22
N THR A 22 48.14 -0.87 39.64
CA THR A 22 48.55 -0.78 41.05
C THR A 22 49.27 0.56 41.32
N HIS A 23 49.10 1.04 42.55
CA HIS A 23 49.41 2.36 43.15
C HIS A 23 50.88 2.84 43.12
N SER A 24 51.09 4.17 43.09
CA SER A 24 51.69 4.96 44.20
C SER A 24 51.80 6.47 43.88
N GLN A 25 51.77 7.28 44.94
CA GLN A 25 51.70 8.74 45.03
C GLN A 25 53.05 9.46 44.86
N GLU A 26 53.01 10.74 44.45
CA GLU A 26 53.79 11.92 44.94
C GLU A 26 53.58 13.07 43.90
N SER A 27 52.67 14.03 44.07
CA SER A 27 52.63 15.24 44.93
C SER A 27 53.45 16.45 44.46
N LYS A 28 52.74 17.60 44.36
CA LYS A 28 53.17 19.03 44.32
C LYS A 28 53.62 19.56 42.94
N GLU A 29 53.28 20.76 42.48
CA GLU A 29 52.67 21.95 43.09
C GLU A 29 52.15 22.92 42.01
N LYS A 30 51.01 23.57 42.32
CA LYS A 30 50.54 24.94 42.00
C LYS A 30 50.68 25.54 40.58
N MET A 31 49.53 25.97 40.04
CA MET A 31 49.41 27.31 39.45
C MET A 31 47.99 27.89 39.68
N GLU A 32 47.95 29.09 40.27
CA GLU A 32 46.77 29.91 40.58
C GLU A 32 46.28 30.72 39.35
N GLN A 33 44.94 30.85 39.26
CA GLN A 33 44.10 32.05 38.98
C GLN A 33 44.75 33.27 38.28
N SER A 34 44.19 34.00 37.31
CA SER A 34 42.87 34.25 36.68
C SER A 34 43.12 35.36 35.61
N PRO A 35 42.14 36.08 35.00
CA PRO A 35 40.93 35.70 34.25
C PRO A 35 40.92 36.34 32.82
N ILE A 36 40.11 35.83 31.87
CA ILE A 36 39.71 36.63 30.67
C ILE A 36 38.23 36.42 30.33
N VAL A 37 37.46 37.46 30.69
CA VAL A 37 36.35 38.15 30.03
C VAL A 37 35.60 37.46 28.87
N THR A 38 34.29 37.31 29.07
CA THR A 38 33.22 37.11 28.09
C THR A 38 32.89 38.38 27.32
N VAL A 39 32.69 38.26 26.01
CA VAL A 39 32.01 39.25 25.16
C VAL A 39 30.99 38.50 24.29
N GLU A 40 29.72 38.82 24.47
CA GLU A 40 28.63 38.55 23.52
C GLU A 40 28.78 39.48 22.31
N ASP A 41 28.45 39.01 21.10
CA ASP A 41 27.68 39.81 20.16
C ASP A 41 27.11 38.98 19.00
N ASN A 42 25.83 39.25 18.73
CA ASN A 42 25.04 38.81 17.59
C ASN A 42 25.60 39.36 16.27
N PHE A 43 25.58 38.59 15.18
CA PHE A 43 25.33 39.15 13.84
C PHE A 43 24.77 38.09 12.87
N ASP A 44 23.54 38.34 12.43
CA ASP A 44 22.93 37.87 11.18
C ASP A 44 23.68 38.46 9.98
N LEU A 45 23.87 37.68 8.90
CA LEU A 45 24.10 38.23 7.56
C LEU A 45 23.52 37.32 6.45
N GLN A 46 22.69 37.94 5.62
CA GLN A 46 22.16 37.52 4.32
C GLN A 46 23.18 37.72 3.19
N GLU A 47 23.04 36.97 2.08
CA GLU A 47 23.33 37.41 0.70
C GLU A 47 22.01 37.24 -0.09
N SER A 48 21.26 38.28 -0.49
CA SER A 48 21.47 39.35 -1.48
C SER A 48 21.40 38.90 -2.95
N ARG A 49 20.22 39.15 -3.54
CA ARG A 49 20.00 39.37 -4.98
C ARG A 49 20.37 40.82 -5.30
N GLU A 50 21.19 41.04 -6.32
CA GLU A 50 21.31 42.34 -7.02
C GLU A 50 20.29 42.41 -8.16
N SER A 51 20.03 43.55 -8.81
CA SER A 51 19.66 44.91 -8.42
C SER A 51 19.29 45.60 -9.76
N MET A 52 18.31 46.50 -9.77
CA MET A 52 18.27 47.57 -10.78
C MET A 52 17.60 48.78 -10.13
N GLU A 53 18.32 49.90 -10.18
CA GLU A 53 18.14 51.11 -9.38
C GLU A 53 17.07 52.09 -9.89
N LYS A 54 16.64 52.94 -8.95
CA LYS A 54 15.75 54.12 -9.03
C LYS A 54 16.43 55.31 -9.75
N SER A 55 15.73 56.31 -10.29
CA SER A 55 15.14 57.50 -9.60
C SER A 55 14.93 58.63 -10.66
N PRO A 56 14.31 59.81 -10.40
CA PRO A 56 13.49 60.26 -9.26
C PRO A 56 12.17 61.01 -9.65
N MET A 57 11.38 61.35 -8.62
CA MET A 57 10.19 62.21 -8.61
C MET A 57 10.42 63.65 -9.13
N ILE A 58 9.41 64.23 -9.80
CA ILE A 58 8.95 65.62 -9.61
C ILE A 58 7.42 65.68 -9.75
N THR A 59 6.82 66.44 -8.83
CA THR A 59 5.42 66.77 -8.54
C THR A 59 4.65 67.50 -9.66
N ALA A 60 3.35 67.19 -9.81
CA ALA A 60 2.31 68.19 -10.13
C ALA A 60 0.90 67.66 -9.76
N ASN A 61 0.25 68.41 -8.88
CA ASN A 61 -1.17 68.33 -8.50
C ASN A 61 -2.11 68.57 -9.69
N ASN A 62 -3.28 67.91 -9.70
CA ASN A 62 -4.59 68.58 -9.47
C ASN A 62 -5.79 67.62 -9.66
N ASN A 63 -6.59 67.49 -8.59
CA ASN A 63 -8.07 67.46 -8.46
C ASN A 63 -8.90 66.86 -9.61
N PHE A 64 -9.88 65.98 -9.40
CA PHE A 64 -10.93 65.87 -8.38
C PHE A 64 -11.17 64.37 -8.09
N ASP A 65 -11.44 63.92 -6.85
CA ASP A 65 -12.82 63.75 -6.38
C ASP A 65 -12.91 63.65 -4.86
N THR A 66 -14.06 64.12 -4.38
CA THR A 66 -14.45 64.42 -3.00
C THR A 66 -14.59 63.22 -2.06
N GLN A 67 -14.18 63.47 -0.82
CA GLN A 67 -14.35 62.64 0.39
C GLN A 67 -15.83 62.42 0.77
N SER A 68 -16.15 61.23 1.32
CA SER A 68 -16.48 61.07 2.75
C SER A 68 -16.52 59.58 3.14
N ALA A 69 -15.90 59.27 4.28
CA ALA A 69 -15.90 57.98 4.94
C ALA A 69 -17.29 57.61 5.52
N THR A 70 -17.64 56.32 5.54
CA THR A 70 -17.75 55.47 6.74
C THR A 70 -18.34 54.08 6.41
N GLU A 71 -17.77 53.06 7.07
CA GLU A 71 -18.38 51.81 7.57
C GLU A 71 -18.73 50.62 6.65
N ASN A 72 -18.17 49.48 7.08
CA ASN A 72 -18.46 48.06 6.85
C ASN A 72 -19.78 47.67 6.15
N GLU A 73 -19.69 46.79 5.14
CA GLU A 73 -20.32 45.46 5.19
C GLU A 73 -19.79 44.54 4.06
N LYS A 74 -19.73 43.24 4.36
CA LYS A 74 -19.27 42.14 3.51
C LYS A 74 -20.33 41.78 2.47
N GLU A 75 -19.95 41.64 1.20
CA GLU A 75 -20.72 40.90 0.21
C GLU A 75 -19.92 39.72 -0.36
N THR A 76 -20.56 38.56 -0.27
CA THR A 76 -20.13 37.22 -0.70
C THR A 76 -20.42 37.01 -2.19
N GLY A 77 -19.38 36.76 -3.00
CA GLY A 77 -19.52 36.33 -4.39
C GLY A 77 -19.58 34.80 -4.52
N SER A 78 -20.69 34.31 -5.10
CA SER A 78 -20.94 32.91 -5.49
C SER A 78 -20.41 32.66 -6.92
N TYR A 79 -19.63 31.59 -7.12
CA TYR A 79 -19.22 31.11 -8.45
C TYR A 79 -20.07 29.91 -8.85
N ALA A 80 -21.05 30.11 -9.74
CA ALA A 80 -21.92 29.06 -10.30
C ALA A 80 -21.34 28.46 -11.59
N ALA A 81 -21.55 27.17 -11.83
CA ALA A 81 -21.21 26.47 -13.08
C ALA A 81 -21.97 27.09 -14.28
N THR A 82 -21.27 27.44 -15.35
CA THR A 82 -21.84 28.17 -16.50
C THR A 82 -22.62 27.23 -17.43
N ASN A 83 -23.88 27.57 -17.74
CA ASN A 83 -24.71 26.86 -18.72
C ASN A 83 -24.12 27.00 -20.14
N ILE A 84 -23.93 25.88 -20.86
CA ILE A 84 -23.36 25.87 -22.22
C ILE A 84 -24.40 26.08 -23.32
N ILE A 85 -25.70 26.10 -23.00
CA ILE A 85 -26.77 26.47 -23.93
C ILE A 85 -26.90 27.99 -23.99
N LEU A 86 -26.84 28.55 -25.19
CA LEU A 86 -27.11 29.98 -25.41
C LEU A 86 -28.61 30.23 -25.49
N ASN A 87 -29.02 31.41 -25.00
CA ASN A 87 -30.41 31.85 -24.98
C ASN A 87 -31.35 30.76 -24.43
N HIS A 88 -30.97 30.22 -23.26
CA HIS A 88 -31.61 29.04 -22.68
C HIS A 88 -33.02 29.28 -22.15
N GLU A 89 -33.42 30.53 -21.91
CA GLU A 89 -34.77 30.94 -21.46
C GLU A 89 -35.56 31.68 -22.55
N PHE A 90 -35.06 31.70 -23.79
CA PHE A 90 -35.71 32.32 -24.95
C PHE A 90 -36.05 33.82 -24.79
N SER A 91 -35.31 34.53 -23.93
CA SER A 91 -35.50 35.97 -23.68
C SER A 91 -35.14 36.83 -24.89
N ASP A 92 -34.30 36.33 -25.80
CA ASP A 92 -33.94 36.95 -27.08
C ASP A 92 -34.61 36.23 -28.28
N GLY A 93 -35.84 35.74 -28.08
CA GLY A 93 -36.56 34.97 -29.10
C GLY A 93 -35.91 33.60 -29.36
N LEU A 94 -35.89 33.14 -30.61
CA LEU A 94 -35.24 31.88 -31.02
C LEU A 94 -33.76 32.08 -31.42
N HIS A 95 -33.13 33.19 -31.03
CA HIS A 95 -31.72 33.40 -31.36
C HIS A 95 -30.86 32.22 -30.84
N SER A 96 -30.00 31.65 -31.70
CA SER A 96 -29.19 30.44 -31.47
C SER A 96 -29.94 29.09 -31.41
N TRP A 97 -31.26 29.09 -31.62
CA TRP A 97 -32.08 27.88 -31.76
C TRP A 97 -32.63 27.76 -33.19
N HIS A 98 -32.67 26.52 -33.70
CA HIS A 98 -33.17 26.24 -35.04
C HIS A 98 -34.28 25.18 -34.99
N PRO A 99 -35.43 25.41 -35.64
CA PRO A 99 -36.44 24.36 -35.76
C PRO A 99 -36.01 23.32 -36.80
N ASN A 100 -36.07 22.05 -36.42
CA ASN A 100 -35.71 20.93 -37.27
C ASN A 100 -36.94 20.40 -38.01
N CYS A 101 -37.11 20.81 -39.27
CA CYS A 101 -38.23 20.43 -40.14
C CYS A 101 -39.63 20.69 -39.57
N CYS A 102 -39.76 21.68 -38.67
CA CYS A 102 -41.00 22.14 -38.04
C CYS A 102 -41.02 23.68 -37.98
N ASP A 103 -42.09 24.24 -37.42
CA ASP A 103 -42.18 25.69 -37.15
C ASP A 103 -41.92 25.95 -35.67
N ALA A 104 -41.21 27.02 -35.33
CA ALA A 104 -41.05 27.43 -33.94
C ALA A 104 -41.18 28.94 -33.79
N PHE A 105 -41.77 29.37 -32.67
CA PHE A 105 -41.88 30.77 -32.28
C PHE A 105 -41.81 30.91 -30.75
N VAL A 106 -41.49 32.10 -30.25
CA VAL A 106 -41.47 32.38 -28.81
C VAL A 106 -42.74 33.09 -28.40
N VAL A 107 -43.33 32.65 -27.30
CA VAL A 107 -44.50 33.28 -26.68
C VAL A 107 -44.02 34.16 -25.52
N PRO A 108 -44.27 35.49 -25.56
CA PRO A 108 -43.92 36.40 -24.48
C PRO A 108 -44.77 36.14 -23.22
N ALA A 109 -44.17 36.41 -22.05
CA ALA A 109 -44.83 36.30 -20.76
C ALA A 109 -46.16 37.08 -20.71
N GLY A 110 -47.24 36.45 -20.23
CA GLY A 110 -48.55 37.08 -20.03
C GLY A 110 -49.46 37.19 -21.26
N SER A 111 -49.09 36.63 -22.42
CA SER A 111 -49.87 36.72 -23.66
C SER A 111 -51.16 35.86 -23.72
N GLY A 112 -51.39 35.01 -22.71
CA GLY A 112 -52.62 34.19 -22.61
C GLY A 112 -52.81 33.16 -23.72
N TYR A 113 -51.75 32.81 -24.45
CA TYR A 113 -51.81 32.01 -25.68
C TYR A 113 -52.18 30.53 -25.45
N HIS A 114 -51.99 29.99 -24.24
CA HIS A 114 -52.46 28.65 -23.84
C HIS A 114 -53.14 28.69 -22.47
N LYS A 115 -54.31 28.03 -22.34
CA LYS A 115 -55.16 28.05 -21.13
C LYS A 115 -54.85 26.96 -20.09
N GLY A 116 -53.83 26.11 -20.31
CA GLY A 116 -53.56 24.92 -19.47
C GLY A 116 -52.36 25.04 -18.51
N LEU A 117 -51.30 25.76 -18.89
CA LEU A 117 -50.08 25.89 -18.08
C LEU A 117 -50.09 27.24 -17.36
N ALA A 118 -50.09 27.25 -16.02
CA ALA A 118 -50.07 28.47 -15.22
C ALA A 118 -48.87 29.35 -15.63
N ALA A 119 -49.15 30.53 -16.20
CA ALA A 119 -48.14 31.50 -16.56
C ALA A 119 -47.59 32.14 -15.27
N GLU A 120 -46.40 31.74 -14.85
CA GLU A 120 -45.62 32.51 -13.89
C GLU A 120 -45.20 33.84 -14.54
N GLU A 121 -45.42 34.95 -13.85
CA GLU A 121 -45.09 36.30 -14.35
C GLU A 121 -43.58 36.43 -14.61
N GLY A 122 -43.19 36.61 -15.88
CA GLY A 122 -41.85 37.09 -16.25
C GLY A 122 -41.02 36.23 -17.22
N CYS A 123 -41.42 35.00 -17.58
CA CYS A 123 -40.60 34.12 -18.44
C CYS A 123 -41.22 33.85 -19.83
N CYS A 124 -40.42 33.99 -20.88
CA CYS A 124 -40.76 33.55 -22.25
C CYS A 124 -40.59 32.02 -22.39
N TYR A 125 -41.28 31.41 -23.35
CA TYR A 125 -41.06 30.00 -23.71
C TYR A 125 -41.19 29.79 -25.22
N ALA A 126 -40.49 28.79 -25.75
CA ALA A 126 -40.58 28.41 -27.16
C ALA A 126 -41.71 27.42 -27.39
N VAL A 127 -42.45 27.60 -28.49
CA VAL A 127 -43.47 26.69 -28.99
C VAL A 127 -42.97 26.11 -30.30
N VAL A 128 -42.83 24.79 -30.37
CA VAL A 128 -42.51 24.04 -31.58
C VAL A 128 -43.79 23.39 -32.09
N SER A 129 -44.26 23.86 -33.24
CA SER A 129 -45.55 23.52 -33.84
C SER A 129 -45.39 23.03 -35.28
N ASN A 130 -46.51 22.63 -35.91
CA ASN A 130 -46.53 22.08 -37.27
C ASN A 130 -45.61 20.85 -37.44
N ARG A 131 -45.51 20.06 -36.37
CA ARG A 131 -44.67 18.84 -36.32
C ARG A 131 -45.40 17.69 -37.00
N LYS A 132 -44.83 17.18 -38.09
CA LYS A 132 -45.35 16.05 -38.89
C LYS A 132 -44.79 14.70 -38.45
N GLU A 133 -43.68 14.70 -37.74
CA GLU A 133 -42.99 13.49 -37.26
C GLU A 133 -42.47 13.70 -35.83
N CYS A 134 -42.32 12.63 -35.06
CA CYS A 134 -41.93 12.72 -33.65
C CYS A 134 -40.48 13.19 -33.41
N TRP A 135 -39.59 13.05 -34.39
CA TRP A 135 -38.19 13.48 -34.30
C TRP A 135 -37.99 14.98 -34.60
N GLN A 136 -39.04 15.67 -35.08
CA GLN A 136 -38.98 17.10 -35.34
C GLN A 136 -39.01 17.88 -34.02
N GLY A 137 -38.23 18.95 -33.92
CA GLY A 137 -37.95 19.57 -32.63
C GLY A 137 -37.12 20.84 -32.72
N LEU A 138 -36.68 21.35 -31.58
CA LEU A 138 -35.81 22.54 -31.51
C LEU A 138 -34.37 22.14 -31.20
N GLU A 139 -33.43 22.60 -32.02
CA GLU A 139 -32.03 22.19 -31.96
C GLU A 139 -31.03 23.35 -31.82
N GLN A 140 -29.90 23.10 -31.14
CA GLN A 140 -28.78 24.02 -31.01
C GLN A 140 -27.46 23.28 -31.16
N ASN A 141 -26.57 23.80 -32.01
CA ASN A 141 -25.22 23.26 -32.17
C ASN A 141 -24.35 23.63 -30.96
N ILE A 142 -23.84 22.63 -30.25
CA ILE A 142 -23.01 22.79 -29.04
C ILE A 142 -21.57 22.32 -29.24
N THR A 143 -21.16 22.04 -30.48
CA THR A 143 -19.85 21.44 -30.82
C THR A 143 -18.67 22.14 -30.16
N SER A 144 -18.62 23.48 -30.20
CA SER A 144 -17.50 24.25 -29.64
C SER A 144 -17.53 24.39 -28.11
N ARG A 145 -18.57 23.87 -27.45
CA ARG A 145 -18.82 24.02 -26.01
C ARG A 145 -18.85 22.69 -25.26
N VAL A 146 -18.60 21.59 -25.96
CA VAL A 146 -18.42 20.26 -25.37
C VAL A 146 -17.02 19.74 -25.65
N SER A 147 -16.52 18.88 -24.78
CA SER A 147 -15.19 18.27 -24.89
C SER A 147 -15.28 16.77 -24.63
N ALA A 148 -14.51 15.98 -25.38
CA ALA A 148 -14.44 14.55 -25.15
C ALA A 148 -13.87 14.25 -23.75
N GLY A 149 -14.44 13.25 -23.07
CA GLY A 149 -14.07 12.86 -21.71
C GLY A 149 -14.70 13.68 -20.58
N SER A 150 -15.49 14.72 -20.89
CA SER A 150 -16.27 15.47 -19.90
C SER A 150 -17.72 14.98 -19.84
N THR A 151 -18.30 14.94 -18.64
CA THR A 151 -19.72 14.59 -18.43
C THR A 151 -20.54 15.84 -18.26
N TYR A 152 -21.55 16.00 -19.11
CA TYR A 152 -22.48 17.14 -19.11
C TYR A 152 -23.82 16.68 -18.56
N THR A 153 -24.36 17.41 -17.59
CA THR A 153 -25.73 17.26 -17.11
C THR A 153 -26.66 18.11 -17.95
N VAL A 154 -27.83 17.57 -18.30
CA VAL A 154 -28.89 18.23 -19.07
C VAL A 154 -30.13 18.30 -18.21
N SER A 155 -30.74 19.47 -18.11
CA SER A 155 -32.04 19.69 -17.49
C SER A 155 -32.86 20.62 -18.39
N ALA A 156 -33.99 20.13 -18.89
CA ALA A 156 -34.89 20.88 -19.76
C ALA A 156 -36.29 20.93 -19.16
N CYS A 157 -36.86 22.12 -19.04
CA CYS A 157 -38.23 22.32 -18.59
C CYS A 157 -39.15 22.37 -19.80
N VAL A 158 -40.00 21.34 -19.96
CA VAL A 158 -40.80 21.08 -21.15
C VAL A 158 -42.27 20.87 -20.80
N GLY A 159 -43.15 21.19 -21.74
CA GLY A 159 -44.60 20.95 -21.68
C GLY A 159 -45.11 20.59 -23.07
N THR A 160 -46.39 20.25 -23.18
CA THR A 160 -47.00 19.91 -24.48
C THR A 160 -48.36 20.57 -24.63
N SER A 161 -48.80 20.77 -25.88
CA SER A 161 -50.16 21.23 -26.17
C SER A 161 -50.71 20.60 -27.46
N GLY A 162 -51.94 20.10 -27.45
CA GLY A 162 -52.59 19.44 -28.58
C GLY A 162 -53.73 18.50 -28.17
N THR A 163 -54.45 17.96 -29.15
CA THR A 163 -55.57 17.03 -28.90
C THR A 163 -55.06 15.62 -28.62
N PHE A 164 -54.67 15.32 -27.38
CA PHE A 164 -54.31 13.99 -26.90
C PHE A 164 -54.88 13.74 -25.48
N GLN A 165 -55.13 12.49 -25.12
CA GLN A 165 -55.54 12.09 -23.77
C GLN A 165 -54.35 11.51 -23.02
N GLY A 166 -54.01 12.08 -21.85
CA GLY A 166 -52.92 11.62 -20.99
C GLY A 166 -51.61 12.37 -21.21
N SER A 167 -50.48 11.81 -20.77
CA SER A 167 -49.14 12.38 -20.95
C SER A 167 -48.45 11.79 -22.18
N VAL A 168 -47.66 12.60 -22.89
CA VAL A 168 -46.90 12.22 -24.09
C VAL A 168 -45.40 12.36 -23.85
N GLU A 169 -44.59 11.49 -24.47
CA GLU A 169 -43.14 11.49 -24.23
C GLU A 169 -42.42 12.62 -25.00
N VAL A 170 -41.61 13.38 -24.27
CA VAL A 170 -40.61 14.32 -24.78
C VAL A 170 -39.23 13.75 -24.48
N LEU A 171 -38.30 13.88 -25.42
CA LEU A 171 -36.96 13.31 -25.39
C LEU A 171 -35.91 14.41 -25.59
N ALA A 172 -34.75 14.22 -24.96
CA ALA A 172 -33.54 14.97 -25.27
C ALA A 172 -32.51 14.04 -25.91
N THR A 173 -31.97 14.47 -27.05
CA THR A 173 -31.08 13.65 -27.88
C THR A 173 -29.93 14.50 -28.41
N LEU A 174 -28.74 13.89 -28.57
CA LEU A 174 -27.65 14.46 -29.35
C LEU A 174 -27.58 13.82 -30.72
N LYS A 175 -27.48 14.65 -31.75
CA LYS A 175 -27.09 14.25 -33.11
C LYS A 175 -25.59 14.45 -33.27
N LEU A 176 -24.86 13.36 -33.51
CA LEU A 176 -23.41 13.29 -33.62
C LEU A 176 -23.03 12.99 -35.07
N VAL A 177 -22.27 13.90 -35.70
CA VAL A 177 -21.83 13.77 -37.10
C VAL A 177 -20.31 13.60 -37.13
N TYR A 178 -19.83 12.50 -37.70
CA TYR A 178 -18.39 12.20 -37.89
C TYR A 178 -18.02 12.24 -39.38
N GLN A 179 -16.80 12.68 -39.70
CA GLN A 179 -16.30 12.76 -41.08
C GLN A 179 -16.32 11.36 -41.74
N ASN A 180 -17.05 11.24 -42.85
CA ASN A 180 -17.20 10.01 -43.65
C ASN A 180 -17.92 8.83 -42.95
N SER A 181 -18.78 9.09 -41.96
CA SER A 181 -19.64 8.08 -41.30
C SER A 181 -21.12 8.48 -41.35
N GLU A 182 -22.03 7.54 -41.08
CA GLU A 182 -23.45 7.82 -40.90
C GLU A 182 -23.69 8.64 -39.62
N THR A 183 -24.74 9.48 -39.61
CA THR A 183 -25.10 10.28 -38.43
C THR A 183 -25.56 9.36 -37.30
N SER A 184 -24.99 9.53 -36.11
CA SER A 184 -25.35 8.77 -34.91
C SER A 184 -26.20 9.62 -33.97
N TYR A 185 -27.12 9.00 -33.24
CA TYR A 185 -27.99 9.66 -32.28
C TYR A 185 -27.76 9.08 -30.88
N LEU A 186 -27.43 9.93 -29.92
CA LEU A 186 -27.23 9.57 -28.52
C LEU A 186 -28.41 10.07 -27.70
N PHE A 187 -29.22 9.14 -27.22
CA PHE A 187 -30.34 9.42 -26.33
C PHE A 187 -29.82 9.86 -24.95
N ILE A 188 -30.38 10.94 -24.39
CA ILE A 188 -29.97 11.51 -23.10
C ILE A 188 -31.00 11.18 -22.03
N ALA A 189 -32.27 11.52 -22.28
CA ALA A 189 -33.36 11.31 -21.33
C ALA A 189 -34.73 11.44 -22.01
N LYS A 190 -35.76 10.91 -21.34
CA LYS A 190 -37.16 11.04 -21.74
C LYS A 190 -38.02 11.38 -20.53
N LYS A 191 -39.08 12.15 -20.76
CA LYS A 191 -40.05 12.55 -19.74
C LYS A 191 -41.45 12.58 -20.33
N ALA A 192 -42.43 12.06 -19.59
CA ALA A 192 -43.84 12.18 -19.95
C ALA A 192 -44.34 13.59 -19.58
N ALA A 193 -44.77 14.36 -20.56
CA ALA A 193 -45.26 15.74 -20.42
C ALA A 193 -46.75 15.82 -20.71
N SER A 194 -47.44 16.74 -20.05
CA SER A 194 -48.88 16.98 -20.20
C SER A 194 -49.18 18.46 -20.45
N GLU A 195 -50.45 18.78 -20.72
CA GLU A 195 -50.91 20.17 -20.84
C GLU A 195 -51.10 20.88 -19.49
N GLU A 196 -50.99 20.15 -18.36
CA GLU A 196 -51.38 20.64 -17.03
C GLU A 196 -50.21 21.26 -16.24
N CYS A 197 -48.98 20.76 -16.42
CA CYS A 197 -47.80 21.22 -15.69
C CYS A 197 -46.53 21.19 -16.53
N TRP A 198 -45.59 22.08 -16.19
CA TRP A 198 -44.24 22.06 -16.71
C TRP A 198 -43.46 20.90 -16.08
N GLU A 199 -42.85 20.06 -16.91
CA GLU A 199 -42.09 18.89 -16.49
C GLU A 199 -40.60 19.10 -16.70
N ILE A 200 -39.79 18.61 -15.76
CA ILE A 200 -38.33 18.65 -15.89
C ILE A 200 -37.85 17.31 -16.45
N LEU A 201 -37.18 17.39 -17.59
CA LEU A 201 -36.46 16.30 -18.25
C LEU A 201 -34.99 16.42 -17.90
N GLU A 202 -34.46 15.43 -17.19
CA GLU A 202 -33.06 15.42 -16.73
C GLU A 202 -32.32 14.19 -17.22
N GLY A 203 -31.05 14.39 -17.61
CA GLY A 203 -30.16 13.32 -18.01
C GLY A 203 -28.72 13.78 -18.07
N SER A 204 -27.82 12.93 -18.55
CA SER A 204 -26.43 13.30 -18.74
C SER A 204 -25.83 12.61 -19.95
N PHE A 205 -24.78 13.20 -20.53
CA PHE A 205 -24.04 12.58 -21.61
C PHE A 205 -22.54 12.83 -21.45
N SER A 206 -21.75 11.91 -22.00
CA SER A 206 -20.31 12.09 -22.19
C SER A 206 -19.92 11.60 -23.58
N LEU A 207 -18.97 12.29 -24.21
CA LEU A 207 -18.47 11.93 -25.53
C LEU A 207 -17.09 11.29 -25.36
N SER A 208 -16.91 10.05 -25.79
CA SER A 208 -15.62 9.35 -25.70
C SER A 208 -14.62 9.80 -26.77
N THR A 209 -15.11 10.23 -27.93
CA THR A 209 -14.35 10.89 -29.01
C THR A 209 -15.13 12.12 -29.49
N MET A 210 -14.44 13.15 -29.98
CA MET A 210 -15.10 14.39 -30.39
C MET A 210 -15.64 14.29 -31.84
N PRO A 211 -16.96 14.40 -32.07
CA PRO A 211 -17.53 14.42 -33.41
C PRO A 211 -17.26 15.75 -34.12
N ASN A 212 -17.39 15.79 -35.45
CA ASN A 212 -17.27 17.02 -36.23
C ASN A 212 -18.42 18.00 -35.94
N GLN A 213 -19.62 17.49 -35.64
CA GLN A 213 -20.73 18.28 -35.12
C GLN A 213 -21.45 17.54 -34.00
N VAL A 214 -21.77 18.27 -32.94
CA VAL A 214 -22.61 17.86 -31.82
C VAL A 214 -23.79 18.83 -31.75
N ILE A 215 -24.98 18.33 -32.05
CA ILE A 215 -26.21 19.10 -32.03
C ILE A 215 -27.11 18.54 -30.94
N PHE A 216 -27.46 19.38 -29.97
CA PHE A 216 -28.47 19.06 -28.96
C PHE A 216 -29.84 19.41 -29.50
N TYR A 217 -30.82 18.53 -29.34
CA TYR A 217 -32.18 18.84 -29.71
C TYR A 217 -33.20 18.13 -28.82
N LEU A 218 -34.35 18.79 -28.64
CA LEU A 218 -35.51 18.25 -27.94
C LEU A 218 -36.53 17.77 -28.96
N GLU A 219 -36.94 16.51 -28.84
CA GLU A 219 -37.86 15.82 -29.74
C GLU A 219 -38.97 15.11 -28.97
N GLY A 220 -39.91 14.50 -29.67
CA GLY A 220 -41.24 14.22 -29.10
C GLY A 220 -42.02 15.54 -28.88
N PRO A 221 -43.34 15.52 -28.61
CA PRO A 221 -44.32 14.42 -28.57
C PRO A 221 -44.70 13.84 -29.97
N PRO A 222 -45.70 12.93 -30.09
CA PRO A 222 -46.17 12.45 -31.41
C PRO A 222 -46.55 13.57 -32.39
N ALA A 223 -46.57 13.24 -33.68
CA ALA A 223 -46.93 14.16 -34.76
C ALA A 223 -48.29 14.85 -34.49
N GLY A 224 -48.36 16.15 -34.78
CA GLY A 224 -49.55 16.98 -34.56
C GLY A 224 -49.72 17.52 -33.13
N THR A 225 -48.80 17.21 -32.20
CA THR A 225 -48.76 17.80 -30.86
C THR A 225 -47.61 18.80 -30.75
N ASP A 226 -47.88 19.99 -30.21
CA ASP A 226 -46.91 21.05 -30.02
C ASP A 226 -46.03 20.75 -28.80
N LEU A 227 -44.72 21.00 -28.94
CA LEU A 227 -43.73 20.92 -27.87
C LEU A 227 -43.47 22.32 -27.31
N LEU A 228 -43.60 22.47 -26.00
CA LEU A 228 -43.33 23.71 -25.27
C LEU A 228 -42.02 23.57 -24.52
N ILE A 229 -41.12 24.55 -24.61
CA ILE A 229 -39.81 24.53 -23.95
C ILE A 229 -39.64 25.84 -23.19
N LYS A 230 -39.60 25.76 -21.85
CA LYS A 230 -39.42 26.92 -20.96
C LYS A 230 -37.95 27.24 -20.77
N SER A 231 -37.12 26.25 -20.47
CA SER A 231 -35.68 26.45 -20.32
C SER A 231 -34.86 25.20 -20.61
N VAL A 232 -33.59 25.38 -21.01
CA VAL A 232 -32.63 24.27 -21.21
C VAL A 232 -31.27 24.60 -20.59
N VAL A 233 -30.89 23.85 -19.57
CA VAL A 233 -29.59 23.96 -18.92
C VAL A 233 -28.74 22.75 -19.26
N ILE A 234 -27.55 22.99 -19.80
CA ILE A 234 -26.50 21.98 -19.91
C ILE A 234 -25.26 22.49 -19.19
N SER A 235 -24.76 21.74 -18.21
CA SER A 235 -23.62 22.16 -17.40
C SER A 235 -22.60 21.04 -17.24
N CYS A 236 -21.32 21.40 -17.17
CA CYS A 236 -20.25 20.48 -16.82
C CYS A 236 -19.71 20.88 -15.44
N PRO A 237 -19.71 20.01 -14.43
CA PRO A 237 -19.05 20.31 -13.16
C PRO A 237 -17.54 20.41 -13.42
N SER A 238 -16.96 21.60 -13.33
CA SER A 238 -15.51 21.78 -13.39
C SER A 238 -14.87 21.11 -12.18
N SER A 239 -13.78 20.36 -12.41
CA SER A 239 -13.00 19.67 -11.38
C SER A 239 -12.44 20.65 -10.35
N THR A 240 -13.06 20.77 -9.18
CA THR A 240 -12.41 21.14 -7.90
C THR A 240 -13.33 20.97 -6.70
N ALA A 241 -12.77 20.37 -5.64
CA ALA A 241 -13.20 20.36 -4.23
C ALA A 241 -14.54 19.68 -3.86
N CYS A 242 -14.42 18.45 -3.35
CA CYS A 242 -15.42 17.87 -2.43
C CYS A 242 -15.38 18.64 -1.11
N ASP A 243 -16.54 19.08 -0.62
CA ASP A 243 -16.78 19.14 0.82
C ASP A 243 -18.23 18.77 1.14
N SER A 244 -18.33 18.07 2.26
CA SER A 244 -19.46 17.29 2.76
C SER A 244 -20.61 18.11 3.34
N SER A 245 -21.84 17.76 2.98
CA SER A 245 -22.96 17.65 3.94
C SER A 245 -24.12 16.92 3.29
N GLY A 246 -24.43 15.73 3.79
CA GLY A 246 -25.36 14.81 3.16
C GLY A 246 -26.84 15.17 3.33
N THR A 247 -27.65 14.53 2.49
CA THR A 247 -28.90 13.90 2.92
C THR A 247 -29.20 12.75 1.97
N SER A 248 -29.52 11.61 2.57
CA SER A 248 -29.81 10.32 1.96
C SER A 248 -30.93 10.37 0.92
N SER A 249 -30.69 9.79 -0.26
CA SER A 249 -31.74 9.31 -1.16
C SER A 249 -31.17 8.30 -2.17
N VAL A 250 -31.19 7.02 -1.76
CA VAL A 250 -31.31 5.79 -2.58
C VAL A 250 -30.48 5.68 -3.87
N CYS A 251 -29.40 4.89 -3.78
CA CYS A 251 -28.63 4.39 -4.93
C CYS A 251 -29.47 3.41 -5.77
N THR A 252 -29.61 3.65 -7.08
CA THR A 252 -30.21 2.69 -8.03
C THR A 252 -29.14 1.81 -8.69
N ASP A 253 -29.56 0.61 -9.07
CA ASP A 253 -28.77 -0.60 -9.38
C ASP A 253 -28.00 -0.65 -10.72
N ASP A 254 -27.73 0.47 -11.41
CA ASP A 254 -27.33 0.46 -12.83
C ASP A 254 -25.87 0.04 -13.15
N ASP A 255 -25.00 -0.16 -12.15
CA ASP A 255 -23.60 -0.58 -12.38
C ASP A 255 -23.37 -2.10 -12.34
N ASN A 256 -24.43 -2.91 -12.15
CA ASN A 256 -24.29 -4.36 -12.02
C ASN A 256 -24.13 -5.03 -13.39
N ILE A 257 -23.01 -5.72 -13.60
CA ILE A 257 -22.77 -6.50 -14.81
C ILE A 257 -23.41 -7.87 -14.79
N ILE A 258 -23.99 -8.34 -13.67
CA ILE A 258 -24.75 -9.59 -13.61
C ILE A 258 -26.20 -9.35 -14.04
N ILE A 259 -26.68 -10.16 -14.98
CA ILE A 259 -28.10 -10.18 -15.38
C ILE A 259 -28.85 -11.11 -14.43
N ASN A 260 -30.05 -10.68 -14.04
CA ASN A 260 -30.95 -11.41 -13.15
C ASN A 260 -30.26 -11.85 -11.84
N PRO A 261 -29.68 -10.90 -11.06
CA PRO A 261 -28.84 -11.18 -9.90
C PRO A 261 -29.57 -11.80 -8.71
N GLN A 262 -30.90 -11.63 -8.62
CA GLN A 262 -31.77 -12.13 -7.54
C GLN A 262 -32.73 -13.25 -8.00
N PHE A 263 -32.59 -13.72 -9.25
CA PHE A 263 -33.44 -14.77 -9.83
C PHE A 263 -34.93 -14.44 -9.92
N ASP A 264 -35.31 -13.15 -9.93
CA ASP A 264 -36.69 -12.69 -10.08
C ASP A 264 -37.31 -13.07 -11.44
N ASP A 265 -36.46 -13.23 -12.47
CA ASP A 265 -36.82 -13.74 -13.80
C ASP A 265 -36.36 -15.20 -13.97
N GLY A 266 -36.48 -15.99 -12.90
CA GLY A 266 -36.09 -17.39 -12.85
C GLY A 266 -34.59 -17.61 -13.08
N LEU A 267 -34.22 -18.59 -13.91
CA LEU A 267 -32.82 -18.93 -14.23
C LEU A 267 -32.33 -18.29 -15.54
N ASN A 268 -33.02 -17.26 -16.05
CA ASN A 268 -32.60 -16.59 -17.28
C ASN A 268 -31.17 -16.04 -17.13
N SER A 269 -30.34 -16.30 -18.14
CA SER A 269 -28.89 -16.00 -18.19
C SER A 269 -27.99 -16.80 -17.22
N TRP A 270 -28.54 -17.78 -16.49
CA TRP A 270 -27.78 -18.66 -15.60
C TRP A 270 -27.66 -20.07 -16.19
N SER A 271 -26.51 -20.71 -16.00
CA SER A 271 -26.28 -22.08 -16.45
C SER A 271 -25.40 -22.87 -15.47
N GLY A 272 -25.44 -24.20 -15.58
CA GLY A 272 -24.59 -25.08 -14.78
C GLY A 272 -23.30 -25.44 -15.53
N ARG A 273 -22.17 -25.32 -14.85
CA ARG A 273 -20.85 -25.79 -15.29
C ARG A 273 -20.68 -27.25 -14.89
N GLY A 274 -21.16 -28.15 -15.75
CA GLY A 274 -21.14 -29.61 -15.51
C GLY A 274 -22.02 -30.07 -14.33
N CYS A 275 -23.05 -29.28 -14.02
CA CYS A 275 -24.07 -29.57 -13.01
C CYS A 275 -25.44 -29.07 -13.51
N LYS A 276 -26.52 -29.39 -12.79
CA LYS A 276 -27.84 -28.80 -13.03
C LYS A 276 -28.04 -27.57 -12.17
N VAL A 277 -28.86 -26.63 -12.66
CA VAL A 277 -29.29 -25.47 -11.89
C VAL A 277 -30.80 -25.53 -11.73
N ALA A 278 -31.28 -25.31 -10.51
CA ALA A 278 -32.70 -25.29 -10.17
C ALA A 278 -33.03 -24.04 -9.35
N LEU A 279 -34.29 -23.60 -9.44
CA LEU A 279 -34.84 -22.46 -8.71
C LEU A 279 -35.72 -22.97 -7.56
N HIS A 280 -35.60 -22.35 -6.40
CA HIS A 280 -36.29 -22.76 -5.18
C HIS A 280 -36.88 -21.58 -4.42
N ASP A 281 -38.16 -21.67 -4.05
CA ASP A 281 -38.78 -20.78 -3.06
C ASP A 281 -38.52 -21.28 -1.64
N SER A 282 -38.29 -22.59 -1.49
CA SER A 282 -37.77 -23.22 -0.27
C SER A 282 -37.15 -24.59 -0.57
N MET A 283 -36.27 -25.07 0.33
CA MET A 283 -35.71 -26.43 0.33
C MET A 283 -35.76 -27.05 1.73
N ALA A 284 -35.51 -28.37 1.79
CA ALA A 284 -35.44 -29.15 3.04
C ALA A 284 -36.69 -28.98 3.93
N ASP A 285 -37.88 -29.21 3.34
CA ASP A 285 -39.18 -29.07 4.00
C ASP A 285 -39.41 -27.69 4.63
N GLY A 286 -38.96 -26.63 3.96
CA GLY A 286 -39.12 -25.25 4.41
C GLY A 286 -38.07 -24.75 5.40
N LYS A 287 -37.06 -25.57 5.73
CA LYS A 287 -35.95 -25.16 6.62
C LYS A 287 -34.95 -24.21 5.94
N ILE A 288 -34.89 -24.22 4.62
CA ILE A 288 -34.04 -23.33 3.84
C ILE A 288 -34.95 -22.43 3.02
N THR A 289 -34.93 -21.14 3.35
CA THR A 289 -35.65 -20.08 2.64
C THR A 289 -34.66 -19.04 2.09
N PRO A 290 -35.04 -18.28 1.05
CA PRO A 290 -34.25 -17.16 0.56
C PRO A 290 -33.93 -16.17 1.68
N MET A 291 -32.69 -15.65 1.71
CA MET A 291 -32.33 -14.57 2.64
C MET A 291 -33.01 -13.24 2.25
N SER A 292 -33.18 -13.04 0.95
CA SER A 292 -33.87 -11.91 0.34
C SER A 292 -34.53 -12.35 -0.97
N GLY A 293 -35.52 -11.58 -1.46
CA GLY A 293 -36.26 -11.93 -2.67
C GLY A 293 -37.25 -13.09 -2.48
N LYS A 294 -37.80 -13.60 -3.59
CA LYS A 294 -38.81 -14.68 -3.59
C LYS A 294 -38.21 -16.08 -3.68
N SER A 295 -37.04 -16.20 -4.31
CA SER A 295 -36.44 -17.48 -4.65
C SER A 295 -34.91 -17.44 -4.51
N PHE A 296 -34.26 -18.60 -4.55
CA PHE A 296 -32.81 -18.75 -4.66
C PHE A 296 -32.48 -19.86 -5.66
N ALA A 297 -31.28 -19.84 -6.24
CA ALA A 297 -30.82 -20.88 -7.16
C ALA A 297 -29.95 -21.91 -6.44
N SER A 298 -29.95 -23.14 -6.94
CA SER A 298 -29.06 -24.22 -6.48
C SER A 298 -28.33 -24.87 -7.65
N ALA A 299 -27.03 -25.09 -7.52
CA ALA A 299 -26.24 -25.96 -8.39
C ALA A 299 -26.19 -27.38 -7.81
N THR A 300 -26.87 -28.31 -8.45
CA THR A 300 -27.09 -29.69 -7.98
C THR A 300 -26.49 -30.73 -8.92
N GLU A 301 -26.48 -32.00 -8.52
CA GLU A 301 -25.89 -33.10 -9.30
C GLU A 301 -24.40 -32.86 -9.62
N ARG A 302 -23.68 -32.19 -8.71
CA ARG A 302 -22.26 -31.89 -8.85
C ARG A 302 -21.42 -33.16 -8.72
N THR A 303 -20.63 -33.50 -9.74
CA THR A 303 -19.80 -34.72 -9.76
C THR A 303 -18.33 -34.47 -9.43
N GLN A 304 -17.90 -33.21 -9.45
CA GLN A 304 -16.56 -32.72 -9.14
C GLN A 304 -16.66 -31.40 -8.34
N SER A 305 -15.61 -31.06 -7.61
CA SER A 305 -15.56 -29.82 -6.82
C SER A 305 -15.56 -28.55 -7.65
N TRP A 306 -15.14 -28.62 -8.92
CA TRP A 306 -15.14 -27.48 -9.85
C TRP A 306 -16.48 -27.26 -10.56
N ASN A 307 -17.45 -28.18 -10.40
CA ASN A 307 -18.79 -27.97 -10.92
C ASN A 307 -19.50 -26.88 -10.13
N GLY A 308 -20.37 -26.12 -10.79
CA GLY A 308 -21.01 -24.97 -10.17
C GLY A 308 -21.89 -24.18 -11.11
N ILE A 309 -22.63 -23.22 -10.59
CA ILE A 309 -23.44 -22.28 -11.38
C ILE A 309 -22.57 -21.15 -11.94
N GLN A 310 -22.88 -20.72 -13.16
CA GLN A 310 -22.09 -19.75 -13.92
C GLN A 310 -22.95 -18.75 -14.71
N GLN A 311 -22.35 -17.60 -15.04
CA GLN A 311 -22.88 -16.64 -15.99
C GLN A 311 -21.75 -16.12 -16.90
N ASP A 312 -21.99 -16.09 -18.22
CA ASP A 312 -21.07 -15.52 -19.20
C ASP A 312 -21.19 -13.99 -19.20
N VAL A 313 -20.15 -13.28 -18.75
CA VAL A 313 -20.11 -11.81 -18.63
C VAL A 313 -19.30 -11.16 -19.75
N THR A 314 -19.07 -11.88 -20.85
CA THR A 314 -18.35 -11.37 -22.03
C THR A 314 -19.01 -10.09 -22.55
N GLY A 315 -18.19 -9.11 -22.92
CA GLY A 315 -18.65 -7.80 -23.38
C GLY A 315 -19.17 -6.85 -22.28
N ARG A 316 -19.38 -7.33 -21.05
CA ARG A 316 -19.80 -6.53 -19.89
C ARG A 316 -18.65 -6.17 -18.95
N VAL A 317 -17.53 -6.89 -19.06
CA VAL A 317 -16.28 -6.56 -18.37
C VAL A 317 -15.42 -5.65 -19.23
N LYS A 318 -15.03 -4.50 -18.69
CA LYS A 318 -14.13 -3.53 -19.33
C LYS A 318 -12.68 -3.82 -18.92
N ARG A 319 -11.77 -3.64 -19.87
CA ARG A 319 -10.33 -3.74 -19.66
C ARG A 319 -9.86 -2.67 -18.65
N LYS A 320 -8.91 -3.04 -17.77
CA LYS A 320 -8.26 -2.17 -16.78
C LYS A 320 -9.22 -1.48 -15.80
N LEU A 321 -10.39 -2.06 -15.58
CA LEU A 321 -11.38 -1.54 -14.65
C LEU A 321 -11.61 -2.59 -13.56
N ALA A 322 -11.56 -2.16 -12.30
CA ALA A 322 -11.73 -3.07 -11.18
C ALA A 322 -13.23 -3.35 -10.95
N TYR A 323 -13.54 -4.59 -10.62
CA TYR A 323 -14.89 -5.05 -10.32
C TYR A 323 -14.93 -5.71 -8.94
N GLU A 324 -15.97 -5.43 -8.17
CA GLU A 324 -16.25 -6.09 -6.91
C GLU A 324 -17.36 -7.12 -7.12
N VAL A 325 -17.10 -8.36 -6.71
CA VAL A 325 -18.06 -9.47 -6.69
C VAL A 325 -18.59 -9.59 -5.27
N SER A 326 -19.91 -9.69 -5.13
CA SER A 326 -20.60 -10.01 -3.88
C SER A 326 -21.67 -11.06 -4.13
N ALA A 327 -21.58 -12.18 -3.42
CA ALA A 327 -22.55 -13.27 -3.49
C ALA A 327 -23.04 -13.64 -2.09
N VAL A 328 -24.31 -13.99 -1.95
CA VAL A 328 -24.85 -14.60 -0.72
C VAL A 328 -25.07 -16.08 -0.99
N VAL A 329 -24.29 -16.92 -0.31
CA VAL A 329 -24.14 -18.35 -0.61
C VAL A 329 -24.37 -19.23 0.61
N ARG A 330 -24.78 -20.48 0.36
CA ARG A 330 -24.94 -21.54 1.37
C ARG A 330 -24.63 -22.89 0.72
N ILE A 331 -24.28 -23.91 1.49
CA ILE A 331 -24.14 -25.27 0.97
C ILE A 331 -25.26 -26.17 1.50
N TYR A 332 -25.54 -27.28 0.81
CA TYR A 332 -26.50 -28.27 1.29
C TYR A 332 -26.19 -29.67 0.77
N GLY A 333 -26.51 -30.70 1.56
CA GLY A 333 -26.40 -32.10 1.14
C GLY A 333 -25.08 -32.80 1.48
N ASN A 334 -25.06 -34.12 1.26
CA ASN A 334 -23.91 -35.00 1.44
C ASN A 334 -23.26 -35.03 2.84
N ASN A 335 -24.00 -34.72 3.91
CA ASN A 335 -23.50 -34.64 5.29
C ASN A 335 -22.29 -33.69 5.48
N VAL A 336 -22.13 -32.70 4.60
CA VAL A 336 -21.08 -31.69 4.69
C VAL A 336 -21.64 -30.48 5.44
N THR A 337 -21.08 -30.19 6.62
CA THR A 337 -21.53 -29.06 7.47
C THR A 337 -20.78 -27.76 7.20
N SER A 338 -19.57 -27.85 6.65
CA SER A 338 -18.74 -26.71 6.24
C SER A 338 -17.86 -27.10 5.07
N ALA A 339 -17.72 -26.21 4.09
CA ALA A 339 -16.79 -26.38 2.99
C ALA A 339 -16.34 -25.02 2.42
N ASP A 340 -15.16 -25.01 1.80
CA ASP A 340 -14.71 -23.86 1.01
C ASP A 340 -15.58 -23.71 -0.24
N LEU A 341 -16.18 -22.53 -0.39
CA LEU A 341 -16.88 -22.09 -1.59
C LEU A 341 -16.14 -20.89 -2.17
N ARG A 342 -15.87 -20.94 -3.47
CA ARG A 342 -15.04 -19.98 -4.21
C ARG A 342 -15.80 -19.36 -5.35
N SER A 343 -15.52 -18.09 -5.63
CA SER A 343 -15.85 -17.46 -6.91
C SER A 343 -14.62 -17.43 -7.79
N THR A 344 -14.77 -17.89 -9.03
CA THR A 344 -13.69 -18.03 -10.01
C THR A 344 -14.10 -17.37 -11.32
N LEU A 345 -13.15 -16.70 -11.94
CA LEU A 345 -13.26 -16.10 -13.27
C LEU A 345 -12.53 -16.98 -14.28
N TYR A 346 -13.25 -17.54 -15.24
CA TYR A 346 -12.66 -18.12 -16.44
C TYR A 346 -12.47 -17.02 -17.48
N VAL A 347 -11.26 -16.87 -17.99
CA VAL A 347 -10.89 -15.86 -19.00
C VAL A 347 -10.22 -16.56 -20.17
N LYS A 348 -10.79 -16.42 -21.36
CA LYS A 348 -10.18 -16.85 -22.61
C LYS A 348 -9.60 -15.65 -23.33
N ALA A 349 -8.29 -15.62 -23.52
CA ALA A 349 -7.61 -14.57 -24.27
C ALA A 349 -7.90 -14.66 -25.77
N ALA A 350 -7.55 -13.61 -26.52
CA ALA A 350 -7.71 -13.58 -27.98
C ALA A 350 -6.87 -14.65 -28.71
N ASP A 351 -5.76 -15.09 -28.10
CA ASP A 351 -4.88 -16.15 -28.61
C ASP A 351 -5.31 -17.57 -28.16
N ASN A 352 -6.54 -17.72 -27.65
CA ASN A 352 -7.12 -18.94 -27.10
C ASN A 352 -6.47 -19.47 -25.81
N ARG A 353 -5.57 -18.73 -25.15
CA ARG A 353 -5.11 -19.12 -23.81
C ARG A 353 -6.25 -19.00 -22.80
N GLU A 354 -6.45 -20.04 -22.01
CA GLU A 354 -7.45 -20.10 -20.95
C GLU A 354 -6.79 -19.86 -19.59
N ARG A 355 -7.45 -19.06 -18.75
CA ARG A 355 -7.02 -18.76 -17.37
C ARG A 355 -8.19 -18.90 -16.42
N TYR A 356 -7.88 -19.31 -15.20
CA TYR A 356 -8.82 -19.40 -14.09
C TYR A 356 -8.28 -18.52 -12.95
N ILE A 357 -9.02 -17.47 -12.62
CA ILE A 357 -8.61 -16.47 -11.63
C ILE A 357 -9.56 -16.59 -10.44
N GLY A 358 -9.04 -17.02 -9.28
CA GLY A 358 -9.81 -17.01 -8.05
C GLY A 358 -10.10 -15.57 -7.62
N ILE A 359 -11.36 -15.25 -7.37
CA ILE A 359 -11.82 -13.91 -6.96
C ILE A 359 -11.94 -13.84 -5.44
N ALA A 360 -12.57 -14.85 -4.83
CA ALA A 360 -12.82 -14.93 -3.39
C ALA A 360 -13.06 -16.37 -2.95
N SER A 361 -12.83 -16.65 -1.66
CA SER A 361 -13.14 -17.91 -1.00
C SER A 361 -13.77 -17.63 0.35
N VAL A 362 -14.77 -18.43 0.74
CA VAL A 362 -15.39 -18.37 2.08
C VAL A 362 -15.71 -19.78 2.56
N GLN A 363 -15.63 -19.99 3.88
CA GLN A 363 -16.17 -21.20 4.51
C GLN A 363 -17.69 -21.08 4.59
N ALA A 364 -18.40 -21.74 3.66
CA ALA A 364 -19.85 -21.80 3.65
C ALA A 364 -20.33 -22.97 4.51
N THR A 365 -21.47 -22.80 5.17
CA THR A 365 -22.05 -23.82 6.06
C THR A 365 -23.39 -24.32 5.54
N ASP A 366 -23.85 -25.45 6.08
CA ASP A 366 -25.18 -25.97 5.80
C ASP A 366 -26.29 -25.28 6.59
N LYS A 367 -25.96 -24.32 7.47
CA LYS A 367 -26.91 -23.67 8.40
C LYS A 367 -27.28 -22.25 8.00
N ASP A 368 -26.27 -21.43 7.72
CA ASP A 368 -26.44 -19.99 7.56
C ASP A 368 -26.02 -19.54 6.16
N TRP A 369 -26.68 -18.51 5.66
CA TRP A 369 -26.24 -17.79 4.47
C TRP A 369 -25.01 -16.96 4.80
N VAL A 370 -23.97 -17.06 3.96
CA VAL A 370 -22.69 -16.37 4.15
C VAL A 370 -22.41 -15.48 2.95
N LYS A 371 -21.85 -14.29 3.21
CA LYS A 371 -21.44 -13.36 2.16
C LYS A 371 -20.04 -13.72 1.65
N LEU A 372 -19.92 -13.94 0.35
CA LEU A 372 -18.66 -14.08 -0.37
C LEU A 372 -18.37 -12.76 -1.11
N GLN A 373 -17.20 -12.17 -0.88
CA GLN A 373 -16.78 -10.93 -1.55
C GLN A 373 -15.34 -10.98 -2.03
N GLY A 374 -15.07 -10.37 -3.18
CA GLY A 374 -13.72 -10.19 -3.69
C GLY A 374 -13.67 -9.20 -4.85
N LYS A 375 -12.46 -8.89 -5.32
CA LYS A 375 -12.25 -7.98 -6.46
C LYS A 375 -11.50 -8.69 -7.57
N PHE A 376 -11.75 -8.30 -8.81
CA PHE A 376 -10.93 -8.70 -9.95
C PHE A 376 -10.79 -7.56 -10.95
N LEU A 377 -9.79 -7.68 -11.82
CA LEU A 377 -9.56 -6.78 -12.94
C LEU A 377 -8.99 -7.59 -14.11
N ILE A 378 -9.39 -7.25 -15.33
CA ILE A 378 -8.85 -7.87 -16.55
C ILE A 378 -7.97 -6.87 -17.30
N ASN A 379 -6.71 -7.23 -17.53
CA ASN A 379 -5.74 -6.40 -18.24
C ASN A 379 -5.77 -6.58 -19.76
N ASP A 380 -6.31 -7.71 -20.24
CA ASP A 380 -6.38 -8.03 -21.68
C ASP A 380 -7.76 -7.69 -22.27
N SER A 381 -7.92 -7.88 -23.58
CA SER A 381 -9.23 -7.92 -24.24
C SER A 381 -9.62 -9.38 -24.50
N PRO A 382 -10.27 -10.06 -23.53
CA PRO A 382 -10.59 -11.47 -23.66
C PRO A 382 -11.69 -11.71 -24.70
N SER A 383 -11.61 -12.86 -25.37
CA SER A 383 -12.67 -13.35 -26.26
C SER A 383 -13.85 -13.93 -25.49
N GLN A 384 -13.62 -14.38 -24.26
CA GLN A 384 -14.68 -14.88 -23.37
C GLN A 384 -14.33 -14.64 -21.90
N VAL A 385 -15.34 -14.29 -21.10
CA VAL A 385 -15.26 -14.15 -19.64
C VAL A 385 -16.47 -14.80 -18.99
N VAL A 386 -16.25 -15.75 -18.10
CA VAL A 386 -17.32 -16.45 -17.37
C VAL A 386 -17.01 -16.40 -15.87
N VAL A 387 -17.96 -15.93 -15.07
CA VAL A 387 -17.88 -16.03 -13.61
C VAL A 387 -18.68 -17.24 -13.14
N PHE A 388 -18.12 -18.00 -12.21
CA PHE A 388 -18.78 -19.17 -11.65
C PHE A 388 -18.41 -19.41 -10.19
N LEU A 389 -19.28 -20.12 -9.47
CA LEU A 389 -19.10 -20.45 -8.05
C LEU A 389 -18.88 -21.95 -7.89
N GLU A 390 -17.78 -22.34 -7.24
CA GLU A 390 -17.30 -23.73 -7.12
C GLU A 390 -16.74 -24.01 -5.71
N GLY A 391 -16.17 -25.20 -5.47
CA GLY A 391 -15.36 -25.46 -4.27
C GLY A 391 -15.81 -26.67 -3.44
N PRO A 392 -17.07 -26.75 -2.96
CA PRO A 392 -17.47 -27.80 -2.06
C PRO A 392 -17.34 -29.20 -2.69
N PRO A 393 -17.14 -30.27 -1.91
CA PRO A 393 -16.96 -31.63 -2.42
C PRO A 393 -18.09 -32.07 -3.36
N ALA A 394 -17.78 -33.01 -4.27
CA ALA A 394 -18.78 -33.63 -5.14
C ALA A 394 -19.98 -34.15 -4.33
N GLY A 395 -21.19 -34.00 -4.87
CA GLY A 395 -22.45 -34.34 -4.21
C GLY A 395 -22.99 -33.29 -3.24
N THR A 396 -22.24 -32.24 -2.91
CA THR A 396 -22.71 -31.11 -2.09
C THR A 396 -23.28 -30.02 -3.00
N ASP A 397 -24.50 -29.58 -2.79
CA ASP A 397 -25.13 -28.51 -3.57
C ASP A 397 -24.60 -27.14 -3.16
N ILE A 398 -24.50 -26.23 -4.13
CA ILE A 398 -24.20 -24.81 -3.89
C ILE A 398 -25.49 -24.02 -4.04
N LEU A 399 -25.90 -23.32 -2.99
CA LEU A 399 -27.08 -22.46 -2.98
C LEU A 399 -26.65 -21.00 -3.08
N ILE A 400 -27.35 -20.20 -3.89
CA ILE A 400 -27.08 -18.77 -4.07
C ILE A 400 -28.39 -18.00 -3.97
N ASN A 401 -28.44 -17.04 -3.06
CA ASN A 401 -29.55 -16.12 -2.96
C ASN A 401 -29.39 -14.92 -3.92
N ASN A 402 -28.16 -14.40 -4.07
CA ASN A 402 -27.86 -13.40 -5.08
C ASN A 402 -26.39 -13.42 -5.52
N LEU A 403 -26.11 -12.84 -6.69
CA LEU A 403 -24.76 -12.48 -7.15
C LEU A 403 -24.79 -11.10 -7.79
N VAL A 404 -23.96 -10.20 -7.30
CA VAL A 404 -23.78 -8.85 -7.84
C VAL A 404 -22.32 -8.68 -8.22
N ILE A 405 -22.08 -8.11 -9.40
CA ILE A 405 -20.74 -7.68 -9.81
C ILE A 405 -20.86 -6.24 -10.29
N LYS A 406 -20.26 -5.31 -9.55
CA LYS A 406 -20.29 -3.88 -9.87
C LYS A 406 -18.88 -3.36 -10.07
N HIS A 407 -18.73 -2.19 -10.66
CA HIS A 407 -17.45 -1.48 -10.62
C HIS A 407 -17.02 -1.31 -9.16
N ALA A 408 -15.76 -1.67 -8.87
CA ALA A 408 -15.22 -1.51 -7.53
C ALA A 408 -15.03 -0.01 -7.28
N ALA A 409 -15.81 0.54 -6.35
CA ALA A 409 -15.67 1.95 -6.00
C ALA A 409 -14.24 2.21 -5.49
N LYS A 410 -13.61 3.27 -6.00
CA LYS A 410 -12.36 3.77 -5.42
C LYS A 410 -12.67 4.23 -4.00
N ALA A 411 -11.92 3.71 -3.04
CA ALA A 411 -12.01 4.21 -1.67
C ALA A 411 -11.70 5.72 -1.70
N PRO A 412 -12.48 6.57 -1.01
CA PRO A 412 -12.13 7.97 -0.91
C PRO A 412 -10.73 8.10 -0.27
N PRO A 413 -9.90 9.06 -0.70
CA PRO A 413 -8.59 9.28 -0.11
C PRO A 413 -8.71 9.44 1.41
N SER A 414 -7.77 8.85 2.16
CA SER A 414 -7.77 9.06 3.61
C SER A 414 -7.45 10.53 3.90
N SER A 415 -7.87 11.04 5.05
CA SER A 415 -7.36 12.36 5.49
C SER A 415 -5.95 12.19 6.07
N PRO A 416 -5.02 13.12 5.78
CA PRO A 416 -3.73 13.16 6.46
C PRO A 416 -3.91 13.26 7.98
N PRO A 417 -3.19 12.45 8.78
CA PRO A 417 -3.19 12.56 10.22
C PRO A 417 -2.79 13.96 10.70
N VAL A 418 -3.56 14.53 11.63
CA VAL A 418 -3.17 15.75 12.34
C VAL A 418 -2.28 15.35 13.51
N ILE A 419 -1.02 15.78 13.46
CA ILE A 419 -0.04 15.52 14.52
C ILE A 419 0.04 16.77 15.40
N GLU A 420 -0.35 16.62 16.67
CA GLU A 420 -0.18 17.67 17.67
C GLU A 420 1.30 17.82 18.05
N ASP A 421 1.73 19.06 18.31
CA ASP A 421 3.08 19.32 18.81
C ASP A 421 3.28 18.61 20.15
N ALA A 422 4.37 17.86 20.24
CA ALA A 422 4.68 17.00 21.37
C ALA A 422 6.06 17.32 21.91
N GLY A 423 6.22 17.21 23.22
CA GLY A 423 7.54 17.19 23.86
C GLY A 423 8.30 15.92 23.46
N PHE A 424 8.88 15.90 22.26
CA PHE A 424 9.64 14.76 21.76
C PHE A 424 10.79 14.40 22.69
N GLY A 425 11.01 13.10 22.89
CA GLY A 425 12.03 12.61 23.82
C GLY A 425 11.71 12.81 25.31
N VAL A 426 10.56 13.38 25.67
CA VAL A 426 10.13 13.48 27.07
C VAL A 426 9.41 12.20 27.47
N ASN A 427 9.90 11.56 28.53
CA ASN A 427 9.29 10.34 29.07
C ASN A 427 7.91 10.65 29.69
N ILE A 428 6.87 9.95 29.24
CA ILE A 428 5.50 10.10 29.74
C ILE A 428 5.27 9.32 31.05
N ILE A 429 6.16 8.41 31.41
CA ILE A 429 6.07 7.64 32.65
C ILE A 429 6.58 8.48 33.81
N THR A 430 5.77 8.57 34.86
CA THR A 430 6.11 9.34 36.06
C THR A 430 6.88 8.50 37.07
N ASN A 431 7.72 9.16 37.88
CA ASN A 431 8.50 8.54 38.96
C ASN A 431 9.32 7.31 38.51
N THR A 432 10.03 7.43 37.39
CA THR A 432 10.88 6.36 36.84
C THR A 432 12.19 6.18 37.59
N SER A 433 12.67 7.23 38.25
CA SER A 433 13.81 7.16 39.17
C SER A 433 13.46 6.48 40.51
N LEU A 434 12.16 6.29 40.82
CA LEU A 434 11.69 5.65 42.06
C LEU A 434 12.27 6.32 43.33
N ASN A 435 12.47 7.64 43.26
CA ASN A 435 12.96 8.43 44.40
C ASN A 435 11.88 8.65 45.45
N ASP A 436 10.61 8.63 45.02
CA ASP A 436 9.43 8.80 45.86
C ASP A 436 8.66 7.48 46.02
N GLY A 437 9.41 6.39 46.25
CA GLY A 437 8.84 5.04 46.35
C GLY A 437 8.08 4.63 45.09
N THR A 438 6.89 4.04 45.26
CA THR A 438 6.00 3.62 44.16
C THR A 438 4.97 4.68 43.79
N ASN A 439 5.14 5.95 44.18
CA ASN A 439 4.16 6.99 43.85
C ASN A 439 3.91 7.06 42.33
N GLY A 440 2.64 7.18 41.93
CA GLY A 440 2.20 7.11 40.52
C GLY A 440 2.05 5.70 39.95
N TRP A 441 2.62 4.67 40.58
CA TRP A 441 2.47 3.26 40.21
C TRP A 441 1.41 2.57 41.07
N PHE A 442 0.69 1.62 40.50
CA PHE A 442 -0.22 0.74 41.24
C PHE A 442 -0.07 -0.72 40.80
N PRO A 443 -0.33 -1.70 41.71
CA PRO A 443 -0.37 -3.09 41.33
C PRO A 443 -1.63 -3.38 40.52
N LEU A 444 -1.46 -3.92 39.31
CA LEU A 444 -2.55 -4.46 38.52
C LEU A 444 -2.83 -5.91 38.98
N GLY A 445 -3.97 -6.11 39.63
CA GLY A 445 -4.36 -7.39 40.22
C GLY A 445 -3.83 -7.55 41.66
N ASN A 446 -4.01 -8.76 42.20
CA ASN A 446 -3.64 -9.07 43.58
C ASN A 446 -2.15 -9.47 43.66
N CYS A 447 -1.26 -8.49 43.60
CA CYS A 447 0.18 -8.65 43.78
C CYS A 447 0.75 -7.56 44.71
N THR A 448 1.94 -7.80 45.26
CA THR A 448 2.61 -6.85 46.15
C THR A 448 3.70 -6.11 45.40
N MET A 449 3.76 -4.78 45.55
CA MET A 449 4.74 -3.92 44.89
C MET A 449 5.60 -3.20 45.93
N SER A 450 6.93 -3.20 45.75
CA SER A 450 7.88 -2.49 46.61
C SER A 450 9.08 -1.97 45.81
N VAL A 451 9.81 -0.97 46.35
CA VAL A 451 11.02 -0.45 45.72
C VAL A 451 12.25 -1.06 46.37
N GLN A 452 13.19 -1.53 45.56
CA GLN A 452 14.48 -2.08 45.98
C GLN A 452 15.63 -1.45 45.16
N THR A 453 16.87 -1.78 45.51
CA THR A 453 18.11 -1.32 44.85
C THR A 453 18.84 -2.48 44.18
N GLY A 454 19.60 -2.20 43.13
CA GLY A 454 20.41 -3.19 42.40
C GLY A 454 20.10 -3.30 40.92
N SER A 455 19.40 -2.32 40.35
CA SER A 455 19.23 -2.20 38.90
C SER A 455 20.44 -1.52 38.25
N PRO A 456 20.58 -1.60 36.91
CA PRO A 456 21.58 -0.83 36.19
C PRO A 456 21.40 0.68 36.42
N HIS A 457 22.53 1.40 36.48
CA HIS A 457 22.56 2.87 36.49
C HIS A 457 22.57 3.48 35.08
N ILE A 458 22.71 2.66 34.05
CA ILE A 458 22.69 3.07 32.65
C ILE A 458 21.27 2.98 32.10
N MET A 459 20.85 3.93 31.25
CA MET A 459 19.60 3.73 30.50
C MET A 459 19.71 2.50 29.59
N PRO A 460 18.58 1.83 29.33
CA PRO A 460 18.50 0.85 28.27
C PRO A 460 19.08 1.39 26.95
N PRO A 461 19.90 0.60 26.22
CA PRO A 461 20.55 1.03 24.99
C PRO A 461 19.63 1.74 24.00
N MET A 462 18.43 1.21 23.73
CA MET A 462 17.53 1.76 22.72
C MET A 462 17.05 3.17 23.09
N ALA A 463 16.71 3.38 24.37
CA ALA A 463 16.36 4.72 24.88
C ALA A 463 17.56 5.66 24.87
N ARG A 464 18.73 5.19 25.32
CA ARG A 464 19.96 5.99 25.31
C ARG A 464 20.30 6.51 23.92
N ASP A 465 20.23 5.65 22.91
CA ASP A 465 20.65 6.01 21.55
C ASP A 465 19.68 7.00 20.90
N SER A 466 18.44 7.06 21.39
CA SER A 466 17.41 7.99 20.91
C SER A 466 17.41 9.32 21.68
N LEU A 467 17.65 9.29 23.00
CA LEU A 467 17.63 10.47 23.87
C LEU A 467 19.00 11.16 23.99
N GLY A 468 20.09 10.47 23.70
CA GLY A 468 21.45 10.98 23.81
C GLY A 468 21.95 11.06 25.26
N ALA A 469 22.65 12.16 25.58
CA ALA A 469 23.18 12.39 26.92
C ALA A 469 22.04 12.53 27.94
N HIS A 470 22.11 11.76 29.02
CA HIS A 470 21.05 11.65 30.02
C HIS A 470 21.66 11.45 31.41
N GLU A 471 20.88 11.77 32.45
CA GLU A 471 21.28 11.48 33.83
C GLU A 471 21.26 9.98 34.10
N PRO A 472 22.24 9.44 34.86
CA PRO A 472 22.23 8.04 35.27
C PRO A 472 20.92 7.65 35.98
N LEU A 473 20.43 6.44 35.75
CA LEU A 473 19.33 5.87 36.50
C LEU A 473 19.69 5.75 37.98
N SER A 474 18.67 5.78 38.85
CA SER A 474 18.86 5.76 40.31
C SER A 474 19.43 4.46 40.89
N GLY A 475 19.49 3.38 40.09
CA GLY A 475 19.83 2.04 40.57
C GLY A 475 18.71 1.36 41.37
N ARG A 476 17.51 1.96 41.39
CA ARG A 476 16.31 1.40 42.03
C ARG A 476 15.39 0.71 41.02
N TYR A 477 14.65 -0.29 41.50
CA TYR A 477 13.65 -1.01 40.72
C TYR A 477 12.39 -1.30 41.52
N ILE A 478 11.28 -1.51 40.79
CA ILE A 478 10.04 -2.03 41.35
C ILE A 478 10.14 -3.56 41.40
N LEU A 479 10.06 -4.14 42.60
CA LEU A 479 9.82 -5.56 42.80
C LEU A 479 8.31 -5.82 42.88
N VAL A 480 7.82 -6.71 42.02
CA VAL A 480 6.46 -7.24 42.07
C VAL A 480 6.50 -8.72 42.45
N ALA A 481 5.95 -9.02 43.61
CA ALA A 481 5.91 -10.36 44.20
C ALA A 481 4.46 -10.81 44.47
N ASN A 482 4.30 -12.06 44.91
CA ASN A 482 2.99 -12.67 45.20
C ASN A 482 2.00 -12.64 44.02
N ARG A 483 2.53 -12.74 42.79
CA ARG A 483 1.74 -12.73 41.56
C ARG A 483 1.01 -14.07 41.41
N THR A 484 -0.32 -14.05 41.27
CA THR A 484 -1.12 -15.29 41.09
C THR A 484 -1.54 -15.52 39.64
N GLN A 485 -1.32 -14.55 38.76
CA GLN A 485 -1.58 -14.62 37.32
C GLN A 485 -0.47 -13.91 36.55
N ASN A 486 -0.27 -14.29 35.28
CA ASN A 486 0.78 -13.74 34.42
C ASN A 486 0.57 -12.27 34.02
N TRP A 487 -0.67 -11.79 33.95
CA TRP A 487 -0.99 -10.40 33.62
C TRP A 487 -0.78 -9.43 34.80
N MET A 488 -0.54 -9.94 36.01
CA MET A 488 -0.34 -9.08 37.20
C MET A 488 1.03 -8.41 37.17
N GLY A 489 1.09 -7.14 37.53
CA GLY A 489 2.33 -6.37 37.45
C GLY A 489 2.17 -4.89 37.82
N PRO A 490 3.22 -4.08 37.67
CA PRO A 490 3.15 -2.65 37.92
C PRO A 490 2.48 -1.93 36.75
N ALA A 491 1.62 -0.96 37.04
CA ALA A 491 0.84 -0.21 36.05
C ALA A 491 0.79 1.30 36.32
N GLN A 492 0.59 2.08 35.25
CA GLN A 492 0.26 3.51 35.30
C GLN A 492 -0.84 3.86 34.29
N MET A 493 -1.68 4.84 34.64
CA MET A 493 -2.58 5.48 33.68
C MET A 493 -1.82 6.54 32.88
N ILE A 494 -1.95 6.52 31.55
CA ILE A 494 -1.25 7.43 30.63
C ILE A 494 -2.20 8.08 29.61
N THR A 495 -3.51 8.05 29.89
CA THR A 495 -4.58 8.45 28.95
C THR A 495 -4.43 9.89 28.47
N ASP A 496 -4.08 10.80 29.37
CA ASP A 496 -3.87 12.24 29.13
C ASP A 496 -2.50 12.57 28.54
N LYS A 497 -1.59 11.58 28.46
CA LYS A 497 -0.20 11.76 28.03
C LYS A 497 0.07 11.23 26.62
N VAL A 498 -0.84 10.42 26.07
CA VAL A 498 -0.73 9.89 24.71
C VAL A 498 -1.43 10.80 23.71
N LYS A 499 -0.79 11.00 22.56
CA LYS A 499 -1.31 11.80 21.44
C LYS A 499 -1.53 10.90 20.24
N LEU A 500 -2.54 11.24 19.45
CA LEU A 500 -2.88 10.47 18.26
C LEU A 500 -1.76 10.52 17.22
N TYR A 501 -1.60 9.40 16.52
CA TYR A 501 -0.70 9.21 15.38
C TYR A 501 0.81 9.35 15.65
N LEU A 502 1.22 9.70 16.87
CA LEU A 502 2.63 9.66 17.26
C LEU A 502 3.09 8.22 17.49
N THR A 503 4.27 7.90 16.98
CA THR A 503 5.00 6.69 17.35
C THR A 503 5.68 6.92 18.69
N TYR A 504 5.32 6.12 19.68
CA TYR A 504 5.97 6.06 20.98
C TYR A 504 6.98 4.93 20.99
N GLN A 505 8.18 5.22 21.46
CA GLN A 505 9.21 4.23 21.72
C GLN A 505 9.12 3.78 23.18
N VAL A 506 9.26 2.48 23.43
CA VAL A 506 9.18 1.85 24.75
C VAL A 506 10.50 1.16 25.05
N SER A 507 11.07 1.42 26.22
CA SER A 507 12.32 0.76 26.62
C SER A 507 12.41 0.61 28.13
N ALA A 508 12.81 -0.56 28.63
CA ALA A 508 12.92 -0.83 30.07
C ALA A 508 13.98 -1.88 30.38
N TRP A 509 14.51 -1.82 31.60
CA TRP A 509 15.23 -2.94 32.19
C TRP A 509 14.27 -3.85 32.95
N VAL A 510 14.35 -5.14 32.69
CA VAL A 510 13.58 -6.16 33.41
C VAL A 510 14.47 -7.31 33.88
N LYS A 511 14.07 -7.91 34.99
CA LYS A 511 14.67 -9.14 35.54
C LYS A 511 13.56 -9.96 36.19
N ILE A 512 13.75 -11.27 36.28
CA ILE A 512 12.78 -12.18 36.89
C ILE A 512 13.43 -12.96 38.05
N GLY A 513 12.58 -13.48 38.93
CA GLY A 513 12.97 -14.46 39.94
C GLY A 513 13.42 -15.79 39.31
N GLN A 514 14.00 -16.69 40.12
CA GLN A 514 14.46 -18.00 39.63
C GLN A 514 13.31 -18.82 39.03
N THR A 515 13.58 -19.46 37.90
CA THR A 515 12.63 -20.24 37.10
C THR A 515 13.34 -21.46 36.49
N SER A 516 12.58 -22.52 36.19
CA SER A 516 13.09 -23.73 35.54
C SER A 516 13.18 -23.63 34.01
N GLY A 517 12.74 -22.53 33.41
CA GLY A 517 12.78 -22.33 31.96
C GLY A 517 12.52 -20.88 31.52
N PRO A 518 12.60 -20.62 30.20
CA PRO A 518 12.38 -19.28 29.65
C PRO A 518 11.01 -18.71 30.02
N GLN A 519 10.96 -17.41 30.29
CA GLN A 519 9.74 -16.69 30.65
C GLN A 519 9.60 -15.43 29.81
N ASN A 520 8.40 -15.17 29.31
CA ASN A 520 8.11 -13.96 28.57
C ASN A 520 7.73 -12.83 29.53
N VAL A 521 8.32 -11.66 29.30
CA VAL A 521 7.96 -10.39 29.95
C VAL A 521 7.61 -9.38 28.86
N ASN A 522 6.52 -8.63 29.07
CA ASN A 522 5.94 -7.75 28.07
C ASN A 522 5.53 -6.41 28.71
N VAL A 523 5.86 -5.30 28.05
CA VAL A 523 5.27 -3.99 28.32
C VAL A 523 4.01 -3.88 27.47
N ALA A 524 2.84 -3.93 28.11
CA ALA A 524 1.54 -3.96 27.45
C ALA A 524 0.77 -2.66 27.66
N LEU A 525 -0.08 -2.33 26.70
CA LEU A 525 -1.05 -1.25 26.81
C LEU A 525 -2.47 -1.81 26.75
N GLY A 526 -3.29 -1.41 27.72
CA GLY A 526 -4.74 -1.57 27.67
C GLY A 526 -5.38 -0.28 27.16
N VAL A 527 -5.90 -0.30 25.94
CA VAL A 527 -6.54 0.82 25.25
C VAL A 527 -8.02 0.50 25.10
N ASP A 528 -8.88 1.11 25.91
CA ASP A 528 -10.34 0.83 25.91
C ASP A 528 -10.69 -0.67 25.98
N SER A 529 -9.92 -1.42 26.78
CA SER A 529 -10.01 -2.88 26.94
C SER A 529 -9.48 -3.71 25.77
N GLN A 530 -8.91 -3.08 24.75
CA GLN A 530 -8.11 -3.73 23.72
C GLN A 530 -6.65 -3.78 24.14
N TRP A 531 -5.98 -4.87 23.80
CA TRP A 531 -4.57 -5.05 24.09
C TRP A 531 -3.73 -4.53 22.92
N VAL A 532 -2.70 -3.74 23.24
CA VAL A 532 -1.68 -3.27 22.31
C VAL A 532 -0.31 -3.65 22.85
N ASN A 533 0.51 -4.29 22.02
CA ASN A 533 1.88 -4.64 22.39
C ASN A 533 2.74 -3.38 22.45
N GLY A 534 3.45 -3.18 23.56
CA GLY A 534 4.46 -2.13 23.69
C GLY A 534 5.89 -2.65 23.60
N GLY A 535 6.10 -3.97 23.50
CA GLY A 535 7.41 -4.61 23.40
C GLY A 535 7.54 -5.79 24.36
N GLN A 536 8.31 -6.81 23.97
CA GLN A 536 8.49 -8.01 24.78
C GLN A 536 9.86 -8.65 24.65
N THR A 537 10.22 -9.45 25.64
CA THR A 537 11.48 -10.22 25.66
C THR A 537 11.29 -11.54 26.38
N GLU A 538 12.05 -12.56 25.97
CA GLU A 538 12.12 -13.87 26.63
C GLU A 538 13.37 -13.90 27.53
N ILE A 539 13.18 -14.26 28.80
CA ILE A 539 14.21 -14.26 29.83
C ILE A 539 14.39 -15.66 30.38
N SER A 540 15.61 -16.17 30.34
CA SER A 540 15.97 -17.53 30.79
C SER A 540 17.02 -17.55 31.91
N ASP A 541 17.50 -16.38 32.34
CA ASP A 541 18.53 -16.23 33.36
C ASP A 541 18.19 -15.13 34.38
N ASP A 542 19.11 -14.88 35.32
CA ASP A 542 18.95 -13.89 36.40
C ASP A 542 19.60 -12.53 36.08
N ARG A 543 19.93 -12.24 34.82
CA ARG A 543 20.49 -10.95 34.43
C ARG A 543 19.39 -9.93 34.13
N TRP A 544 19.78 -8.66 34.06
CA TRP A 544 18.91 -7.60 33.55
C TRP A 544 18.88 -7.65 32.03
N HIS A 545 17.67 -7.68 31.47
CA HIS A 545 17.42 -7.67 30.04
C HIS A 545 16.71 -6.40 29.63
N GLU A 546 17.02 -5.90 28.44
CA GLU A 546 16.27 -4.79 27.84
C GLU A 546 14.99 -5.34 27.21
N ILE A 547 13.85 -4.72 27.51
CA ILE A 547 12.66 -4.77 26.65
C ILE A 547 12.69 -3.53 25.77
N GLY A 548 12.53 -3.73 24.46
CA GLY A 548 12.31 -2.67 23.48
C GLY A 548 11.04 -2.91 22.68
N GLY A 549 10.33 -1.84 22.36
CA GLY A 549 9.17 -1.89 21.47
C GLY A 549 8.72 -0.50 21.03
N SER A 550 7.64 -0.46 20.27
CA SER A 550 6.99 0.77 19.85
C SER A 550 5.49 0.57 19.69
N PHE A 551 4.72 1.65 19.84
CA PHE A 551 3.28 1.63 19.61
C PHE A 551 2.79 2.99 19.10
N ARG A 552 1.55 3.01 18.58
CA ARG A 552 0.83 4.21 18.16
C ARG A 552 -0.64 4.04 18.49
N ILE A 553 -1.29 5.15 18.84
CA ILE A 553 -2.75 5.20 19.05
C ILE A 553 -3.34 6.03 17.90
N GLU A 554 -4.26 5.44 17.14
CA GLU A 554 -4.82 6.04 15.92
C GLU A 554 -6.28 6.48 16.06
N LYS A 555 -6.91 6.15 17.19
CA LYS A 555 -8.28 6.54 17.53
C LYS A 555 -8.29 7.12 18.93
N GLN A 556 -9.06 8.17 19.15
CA GLN A 556 -9.14 8.83 20.46
C GLN A 556 -9.54 7.82 21.54
N PRO A 557 -8.63 7.49 22.48
CA PRO A 557 -8.95 6.52 23.50
C PRO A 557 -9.72 7.18 24.64
N THR A 558 -10.61 6.43 25.29
CA THR A 558 -11.23 6.88 26.56
C THR A 558 -10.35 6.55 27.76
N LYS A 559 -9.57 5.46 27.66
CA LYS A 559 -8.70 4.96 28.71
C LYS A 559 -7.49 4.25 28.12
N VAL A 560 -6.30 4.72 28.50
CA VAL A 560 -5.02 4.07 28.23
C VAL A 560 -4.26 3.82 29.53
N MET A 561 -3.94 2.56 29.74
CA MET A 561 -3.12 2.06 30.85
C MET A 561 -1.92 1.32 30.30
N VAL A 562 -0.74 1.63 30.79
CA VAL A 562 0.46 0.84 30.53
C VAL A 562 0.75 -0.03 31.75
N TYR A 563 1.13 -1.28 31.51
CA TYR A 563 1.47 -2.22 32.56
C TYR A 563 2.52 -3.22 32.08
N ILE A 564 3.35 -3.71 32.99
CA ILE A 564 4.35 -4.73 32.67
C ILE A 564 3.81 -6.07 33.16
N GLN A 565 3.71 -7.05 32.26
CA GLN A 565 3.20 -8.39 32.55
C GLN A 565 4.22 -9.47 32.22
N GLY A 566 3.91 -10.71 32.59
CA GLY A 566 4.91 -11.76 32.70
C GLY A 566 5.80 -11.56 33.93
N PRO A 567 6.61 -12.53 34.35
CA PRO A 567 6.66 -13.95 33.96
C PRO A 567 5.43 -14.74 34.42
N ALA A 568 5.46 -16.08 34.40
CA ALA A 568 4.39 -16.94 34.92
C ALA A 568 4.00 -16.62 36.37
N ALA A 569 2.82 -17.09 36.79
CA ALA A 569 2.34 -16.95 38.16
C ALA A 569 3.34 -17.54 39.17
N GLY A 570 3.52 -16.88 40.31
CA GLY A 570 4.47 -17.26 41.36
C GLY A 570 5.90 -16.79 41.14
N VAL A 571 6.24 -16.28 39.95
CA VAL A 571 7.59 -15.76 39.66
C VAL A 571 7.61 -14.25 39.84
N ASP A 572 8.59 -13.77 40.62
CA ASP A 572 8.80 -12.35 40.88
C ASP A 572 9.24 -11.61 39.62
N LEU A 573 8.80 -10.36 39.49
CA LEU A 573 9.15 -9.45 38.39
C LEU A 573 9.88 -8.22 38.96
N MET A 574 11.01 -7.86 38.37
CA MET A 574 11.75 -6.64 38.66
C MET A 574 11.75 -5.72 37.44
N VAL A 575 11.35 -4.46 37.61
CA VAL A 575 11.28 -3.46 36.53
C VAL A 575 12.03 -2.19 36.92
N ALA A 576 12.91 -1.69 36.04
CA ALA A 576 13.66 -0.47 36.26
C ALA A 576 13.72 0.41 35.00
N GLY A 577 13.75 1.72 35.20
CA GLY A 577 14.07 2.69 34.15
C GLY A 577 13.14 2.69 32.94
N LEU A 578 11.84 2.39 33.10
CA LEU A 578 10.88 2.42 31.99
C LEU A 578 10.84 3.81 31.33
N GLN A 579 11.15 3.85 30.04
CA GLN A 579 11.07 5.01 29.18
C GLN A 579 9.97 4.79 28.14
N ILE A 580 9.01 5.70 28.08
CA ILE A 580 8.04 5.78 26.98
C ILE A 580 7.99 7.22 26.50
N PHE A 581 8.36 7.48 25.25
CA PHE A 581 8.42 8.85 24.72
C PHE A 581 8.09 8.90 23.23
N PRO A 582 7.49 10.00 22.74
CA PRO A 582 7.22 10.17 21.31
C PRO A 582 8.52 10.43 20.55
N VAL A 583 8.66 9.77 19.40
CA VAL A 583 9.85 9.85 18.54
C VAL A 583 9.82 11.11 17.67
N ASP A 584 10.89 11.93 17.71
CA ASP A 584 11.08 13.01 16.72
C ASP A 584 11.52 12.41 15.37
N ARG A 585 10.55 12.10 14.52
CA ARG A 585 10.79 11.56 13.19
C ARG A 585 11.66 12.49 12.33
N ARG A 586 11.52 13.81 12.45
CA ARG A 586 12.30 14.77 11.66
C ARG A 586 13.77 14.74 12.08
N ALA A 587 14.06 14.71 13.38
CA ALA A 587 15.43 14.53 13.88
C ALA A 587 16.01 13.17 13.47
N ARG A 588 15.23 12.10 13.58
CA ARG A 588 15.65 10.76 13.15
C ARG A 588 16.01 10.75 11.66
N PHE A 589 15.18 11.34 10.80
CA PHE A 589 15.47 11.41 9.35
C PHE A 589 16.72 12.24 9.04
N ARG A 590 16.97 13.34 9.76
CA ARG A 590 18.25 14.07 9.64
C ARG A 590 19.45 13.20 10.00
N HIS A 591 19.33 12.37 11.03
CA HIS A 591 20.37 11.42 11.41
C HIS A 591 20.59 10.36 10.32
N LEU A 592 19.52 9.69 9.87
CA LEU A 592 19.59 8.64 8.85
C LEU A 592 20.15 9.17 7.52
N LYS A 593 19.76 10.37 7.08
CA LYS A 593 20.32 11.01 5.88
C LYS A 593 21.84 11.19 5.98
N LYS A 594 22.36 11.58 7.16
CA LYS A 594 23.81 11.69 7.38
C LYS A 594 24.51 10.33 7.29
N GLN A 595 23.90 9.27 7.84
CA GLN A 595 24.46 7.91 7.74
C GLN A 595 24.42 7.41 6.29
N THR A 596 23.30 7.59 5.60
CA THR A 596 23.17 7.28 4.17
C THR A 596 24.24 7.97 3.34
N ALA A 597 24.48 9.27 3.56
CA ALA A 597 25.52 10.01 2.84
C ALA A 597 26.92 9.44 3.07
N LYS A 598 27.22 8.94 4.28
CA LYS A 598 28.50 8.30 4.59
C LYS A 598 28.65 6.90 3.98
N LEU A 599 27.57 6.13 3.96
CA LEU A 599 27.62 4.69 3.63
C LEU A 599 27.33 4.39 2.16
N ARG A 600 26.51 5.23 1.51
CA ARG A 600 25.94 4.95 0.18
C ARG A 600 26.44 5.91 -0.90
N LYS A 601 27.22 6.92 -0.53
CA LYS A 601 27.84 7.87 -1.46
C LYS A 601 29.35 7.83 -1.38
N ARG A 602 29.98 8.32 -2.45
CA ARG A 602 31.42 8.48 -2.59
C ARG A 602 31.72 9.80 -3.30
N ASP A 603 32.82 10.44 -2.93
CA ASP A 603 33.31 11.61 -3.65
C ASP A 603 33.97 11.19 -4.96
N VAL A 604 33.60 11.87 -6.04
CA VAL A 604 34.02 11.58 -7.42
C VAL A 604 34.66 12.84 -8.00
N MET A 605 35.82 12.68 -8.63
CA MET A 605 36.51 13.75 -9.36
C MET A 605 36.67 13.38 -10.83
N LEU A 606 35.89 14.03 -11.70
CA LEU A 606 36.03 13.87 -13.14
C LEU A 606 37.11 14.83 -13.65
N LYS A 607 38.11 14.31 -14.37
CA LYS A 607 39.15 15.09 -15.02
C LYS A 607 38.93 15.13 -16.52
N PHE A 608 38.99 16.34 -17.09
CA PHE A 608 38.78 16.59 -18.50
C PHE A 608 40.07 17.12 -19.13
N SER A 609 40.39 16.62 -20.33
CA SER A 609 41.54 17.07 -21.10
C SER A 609 41.17 17.24 -22.57
N VAL A 610 41.81 18.20 -23.23
CA VAL A 610 41.66 18.49 -24.67
C VAL A 610 43.00 18.27 -25.35
N SER A 611 42.96 17.79 -26.58
CA SER A 611 44.14 17.55 -27.42
C SER A 611 44.76 18.84 -27.97
N ASP A 612 43.95 19.90 -28.12
CA ASP A 612 44.31 21.21 -28.64
C ASP A 612 44.39 22.26 -27.51
N SER A 613 45.06 23.40 -27.75
CA SER A 613 45.32 24.49 -26.79
C SER A 613 44.10 25.30 -26.31
N GLY A 614 42.89 24.74 -26.41
CA GLY A 614 41.65 25.36 -25.94
C GLY A 614 41.40 25.11 -24.45
N SER A 615 40.91 26.12 -23.72
CA SER A 615 40.47 25.97 -22.33
C SER A 615 39.09 25.33 -22.25
N LEU A 616 38.92 24.36 -21.35
CA LEU A 616 37.61 23.80 -20.98
C LEU A 616 36.95 24.53 -19.82
N PHE A 617 37.63 25.48 -19.20
CA PHE A 617 37.11 26.26 -18.08
C PHE A 617 35.73 26.84 -18.43
N GLY A 618 34.77 26.66 -17.52
CA GLY A 618 33.41 27.16 -17.72
C GLY A 618 32.54 26.31 -18.66
N THR A 619 33.04 25.19 -19.18
CA THR A 619 32.20 24.26 -19.97
C THR A 619 31.21 23.55 -19.07
N PHE A 620 29.93 23.50 -19.46
CA PHE A 620 28.89 22.84 -18.68
C PHE A 620 29.02 21.31 -18.74
N VAL A 621 28.94 20.68 -17.57
CA VAL A 621 28.95 19.23 -17.36
C VAL A 621 27.63 18.83 -16.71
N ARG A 622 26.99 17.81 -17.29
CA ARG A 622 25.82 17.16 -16.71
C ARG A 622 26.12 15.70 -16.45
N VAL A 623 25.96 15.27 -15.21
CA VAL A 623 26.12 13.88 -14.80
C VAL A 623 24.74 13.33 -14.42
N ARG A 624 24.40 12.15 -14.93
CA ARG A 624 23.15 11.45 -14.62
C ARG A 624 23.47 10.04 -14.14
N GLN A 625 23.00 9.68 -12.95
CA GLN A 625 23.00 8.28 -12.54
C GLN A 625 22.00 7.50 -13.39
N LEU A 626 22.47 6.39 -13.98
CA LEU A 626 21.66 5.49 -14.80
C LEU A 626 21.02 4.39 -13.93
N GLN A 627 21.77 3.86 -12.97
CA GLN A 627 21.31 2.81 -12.09
C GLN A 627 21.98 2.95 -10.72
N ASN A 628 21.19 2.83 -9.65
CA ASN A 628 21.72 2.69 -8.29
C ASN A 628 22.18 1.23 -8.10
N SER A 629 23.36 1.03 -7.52
CA SER A 629 23.89 -0.33 -7.27
C SER A 629 23.21 -1.04 -6.10
N PHE A 630 22.55 -0.30 -5.20
CA PHE A 630 21.85 -0.89 -4.06
C PHE A 630 20.63 -1.69 -4.56
N PRO A 631 20.48 -2.94 -4.12
CA PRO A 631 19.34 -3.78 -4.45
C PRO A 631 18.02 -3.23 -3.90
N PHE A 632 17.13 -2.88 -4.81
CA PHE A 632 15.71 -2.63 -4.56
C PHE A 632 14.90 -3.56 -5.44
N GLY A 633 14.19 -4.50 -4.82
CA GLY A 633 13.36 -5.44 -5.56
C GLY A 633 11.92 -5.50 -5.09
N SER A 634 11.14 -6.33 -5.76
CA SER A 634 9.79 -6.68 -5.36
C SER A 634 9.48 -8.15 -5.65
N ALA A 635 8.55 -8.72 -4.90
CA ALA A 635 7.87 -9.94 -5.30
C ALA A 635 7.11 -9.74 -6.60
N ILE A 636 7.20 -10.75 -7.46
CA ILE A 636 6.44 -10.89 -8.70
C ILE A 636 5.91 -12.32 -8.80
N SER A 637 4.79 -12.48 -9.47
CA SER A 637 4.16 -13.75 -9.80
C SER A 637 3.81 -13.79 -11.27
N ARG A 638 3.61 -15.01 -11.79
CA ARG A 638 3.37 -15.19 -13.21
C ARG A 638 2.12 -14.44 -13.68
N THR A 639 1.06 -14.44 -12.88
CA THR A 639 -0.18 -13.72 -13.19
C THR A 639 0.00 -12.20 -13.26
N ASN A 640 0.99 -11.62 -12.58
CA ASN A 640 1.27 -10.19 -12.67
C ASN A 640 1.74 -9.80 -14.07
N MET A 641 2.46 -10.69 -14.76
CA MET A 641 3.08 -10.43 -16.05
C MET A 641 2.07 -10.16 -17.18
N ASP A 642 0.80 -10.50 -16.95
CA ASP A 642 -0.30 -10.19 -17.88
C ASP A 642 -0.76 -8.72 -17.76
N ASN A 643 -0.26 -7.98 -16.78
CA ASN A 643 -0.50 -6.53 -16.63
C ASN A 643 0.71 -5.74 -17.18
N GLU A 644 0.51 -5.07 -18.32
CA GLU A 644 1.55 -4.25 -18.96
C GLU A 644 1.99 -3.05 -18.12
N ASP A 645 1.07 -2.45 -17.34
CA ASP A 645 1.37 -1.29 -16.49
C ASP A 645 2.17 -1.73 -15.25
N PHE A 646 1.82 -2.90 -14.69
CA PHE A 646 2.63 -3.55 -13.66
C PHE A 646 4.06 -3.80 -14.15
N ASN A 647 4.22 -4.39 -15.34
CA ASN A 647 5.53 -4.69 -15.92
C ASN A 647 6.36 -3.42 -16.15
N ALA A 648 5.73 -2.37 -16.70
CA ALA A 648 6.40 -1.10 -16.95
C ALA A 648 6.83 -0.43 -15.63
N PHE A 649 5.97 -0.44 -14.61
CA PHE A 649 6.32 0.06 -13.28
C PHE A 649 7.45 -0.75 -12.66
N PHE A 650 7.38 -2.09 -12.75
CA PHE A 650 8.36 -2.99 -12.15
C PHE A 650 9.75 -2.77 -12.72
N VAL A 651 9.89 -2.85 -14.06
CA VAL A 651 11.17 -2.69 -14.77
C VAL A 651 11.78 -1.31 -14.57
N LYS A 652 10.95 -0.27 -14.43
CA LYS A 652 11.41 1.09 -14.17
C LYS A 652 11.94 1.27 -12.74
N ASN A 653 11.32 0.61 -11.77
CA ASN A 653 11.51 0.94 -10.36
C ASN A 653 12.35 -0.07 -9.58
N PHE A 654 12.51 -1.31 -10.06
CA PHE A 654 13.21 -2.36 -9.33
C PHE A 654 14.34 -2.98 -10.17
N ASN A 655 15.43 -3.35 -9.50
CA ASN A 655 16.59 -4.06 -10.10
C ASN A 655 16.74 -5.50 -9.57
N TRP A 656 15.87 -5.91 -8.65
CA TRP A 656 15.80 -7.28 -8.12
C TRP A 656 14.35 -7.80 -8.12
N ALA A 657 14.20 -9.11 -8.17
CA ALA A 657 12.94 -9.84 -8.09
C ALA A 657 13.01 -10.96 -7.06
N VAL A 658 11.85 -11.36 -6.57
CA VAL A 658 11.63 -12.64 -5.89
C VAL A 658 10.32 -13.21 -6.41
N PHE A 659 10.23 -14.53 -6.58
CA PHE A 659 9.00 -15.14 -7.07
C PHE A 659 8.08 -15.42 -5.88
N GLY A 660 6.86 -14.88 -5.90
CA GLY A 660 5.96 -14.94 -4.74
C GLY A 660 5.59 -16.38 -4.35
N ASN A 661 5.43 -17.26 -5.35
CA ASN A 661 5.06 -18.66 -5.14
C ASN A 661 5.81 -19.65 -6.03
N GLU A 662 6.30 -19.22 -7.19
CA GLU A 662 6.61 -20.09 -8.33
C GLU A 662 7.80 -21.02 -8.10
N LEU A 663 8.59 -20.79 -7.05
CA LEU A 663 9.66 -21.69 -6.60
C LEU A 663 9.32 -22.47 -5.33
N LYS A 664 8.25 -22.14 -4.60
CA LYS A 664 7.84 -22.87 -3.39
C LYS A 664 7.49 -24.32 -3.73
N TRP A 665 7.72 -25.24 -2.79
CA TRP A 665 7.55 -26.67 -3.07
C TRP A 665 6.10 -27.02 -3.43
N TYR A 666 5.12 -26.42 -2.75
CA TYR A 666 3.70 -26.64 -3.09
C TYR A 666 3.31 -26.14 -4.48
N TRP A 667 4.03 -25.17 -5.05
CA TRP A 667 3.76 -24.68 -6.40
C TRP A 667 4.40 -25.59 -7.45
N THR A 668 5.65 -25.96 -7.21
CA THR A 668 6.45 -26.74 -8.14
C THR A 668 6.16 -28.24 -8.09
N GLU A 669 5.57 -28.76 -7.01
CA GLU A 669 5.16 -30.16 -6.84
C GLU A 669 3.95 -30.27 -5.90
N ALA A 670 2.80 -29.72 -6.33
CA ALA A 670 1.55 -29.77 -5.55
C ALA A 670 1.09 -31.21 -5.26
N GLN A 671 1.29 -32.11 -6.22
CA GLN A 671 1.06 -33.55 -6.12
C GLN A 671 2.35 -34.29 -6.44
N GLN A 672 2.64 -35.36 -5.70
CA GLN A 672 3.88 -36.14 -5.84
C GLN A 672 4.14 -36.53 -7.31
N GLY A 673 5.31 -36.18 -7.83
CA GLY A 673 5.73 -36.50 -9.20
C GLY A 673 5.11 -35.63 -10.30
N ASN A 674 4.19 -34.72 -9.99
CA ASN A 674 3.63 -33.77 -10.95
C ASN A 674 4.33 -32.41 -10.83
N LEU A 675 5.45 -32.26 -11.55
CA LEU A 675 6.32 -31.08 -11.47
C LEU A 675 5.85 -29.94 -12.39
N ASN A 676 5.78 -28.72 -11.86
CA ASN A 676 5.56 -27.48 -12.62
C ASN A 676 6.70 -26.48 -12.40
N TYR A 677 7.59 -26.34 -13.39
CA TYR A 677 8.64 -25.32 -13.40
C TYR A 677 8.41 -24.21 -14.44
N LYS A 678 7.34 -24.33 -15.23
CA LYS A 678 7.09 -23.45 -16.37
C LYS A 678 6.95 -22.00 -15.91
N ASP A 679 6.20 -21.76 -14.84
CA ASP A 679 5.95 -20.40 -14.35
C ASP A 679 7.24 -19.71 -13.87
N ALA A 680 8.09 -20.45 -13.14
CA ALA A 680 9.38 -19.95 -12.68
C ALA A 680 10.35 -19.68 -13.85
N ASP A 681 10.34 -20.54 -14.88
CA ASP A 681 11.18 -20.33 -16.07
C ASP A 681 10.75 -19.07 -16.84
N GLU A 682 9.44 -18.86 -17.04
CA GLU A 682 8.92 -17.68 -17.72
C GLU A 682 9.25 -16.38 -16.96
N LEU A 683 9.17 -16.39 -15.63
CA LEU A 683 9.56 -15.25 -14.80
C LEU A 683 11.07 -15.00 -14.83
N LEU A 684 11.89 -16.04 -14.85
CA LEU A 684 13.35 -15.92 -14.93
C LEU A 684 13.77 -15.34 -16.29
N ASP A 685 13.11 -15.75 -17.38
CA ASP A 685 13.33 -15.19 -18.71
C ASP A 685 12.95 -13.71 -18.77
N PHE A 686 11.81 -13.33 -18.17
CA PHE A 686 11.41 -11.93 -18.05
C PHE A 686 12.44 -11.10 -17.28
N CYS A 687 12.92 -11.59 -16.14
CA CYS A 687 13.92 -10.90 -15.34
C CYS A 687 15.25 -10.78 -16.09
N THR A 688 15.72 -11.86 -16.72
CA THR A 688 16.95 -11.88 -17.52
C THR A 688 16.89 -10.88 -18.66
N LYS A 689 15.78 -10.82 -19.40
CA LYS A 689 15.58 -9.86 -20.51
C LYS A 689 15.67 -8.40 -20.05
N ASN A 690 15.27 -8.12 -18.81
CA ASN A 690 15.26 -6.77 -18.24
C ASN A 690 16.48 -6.49 -17.34
N ASN A 691 17.48 -7.38 -17.29
CA ASN A 691 18.66 -7.27 -16.41
C ASN A 691 18.31 -7.16 -14.92
N ILE A 692 17.32 -7.92 -14.48
CA ILE A 692 16.84 -7.97 -13.09
C ILE A 692 17.37 -9.25 -12.44
N GLN A 693 18.04 -9.10 -11.29
CA GLN A 693 18.53 -10.23 -10.49
C GLN A 693 17.36 -10.89 -9.75
N VAL A 694 17.45 -12.19 -9.44
CA VAL A 694 16.35 -12.91 -8.81
C VAL A 694 16.82 -13.66 -7.56
N ARG A 695 16.10 -13.54 -6.44
CA ARG A 695 16.27 -14.40 -5.27
C ARG A 695 15.42 -15.66 -5.42
N GLY A 696 16.03 -16.82 -5.18
CA GLY A 696 15.34 -18.10 -5.14
C GLY A 696 14.61 -18.27 -3.81
N HIS A 697 13.28 -18.11 -3.83
CA HIS A 697 12.43 -18.21 -2.64
C HIS A 697 11.30 -19.24 -2.87
N CYS A 698 11.25 -20.36 -2.16
CA CYS A 698 12.28 -20.91 -1.26
C CYS A 698 12.44 -22.41 -1.56
N ILE A 699 13.52 -23.02 -1.07
CA ILE A 699 13.73 -24.47 -1.26
C ILE A 699 12.75 -25.25 -0.37
N PHE A 700 12.70 -24.90 0.92
CA PHE A 700 11.84 -25.48 1.96
C PHE A 700 11.17 -24.40 2.83
N TRP A 701 10.07 -24.77 3.49
CA TRP A 701 9.35 -23.93 4.44
C TRP A 701 8.85 -24.78 5.61
N GLU A 702 9.22 -24.43 6.85
CA GLU A 702 9.00 -25.26 8.04
C GLU A 702 7.57 -25.28 8.59
N VAL A 703 6.75 -24.30 8.23
CA VAL A 703 5.40 -24.17 8.79
C VAL A 703 4.51 -25.28 8.23
N VAL A 704 3.96 -26.13 9.09
CA VAL A 704 3.21 -27.34 8.65
C VAL A 704 2.06 -27.01 7.69
N GLY A 705 1.40 -25.87 7.86
CA GLY A 705 0.31 -25.41 7.00
C GLY A 705 0.73 -25.10 5.56
N THR A 706 2.02 -24.91 5.30
CA THR A 706 2.57 -24.61 3.97
C THR A 706 3.16 -25.85 3.29
N VAL A 707 3.20 -26.99 3.97
CA VAL A 707 3.70 -28.27 3.45
C VAL A 707 2.55 -29.04 2.81
N GLN A 708 2.75 -29.60 1.61
CA GLN A 708 1.71 -30.33 0.88
C GLN A 708 1.24 -31.59 1.62
N ALA A 709 -0.04 -31.92 1.51
CA ALA A 709 -0.64 -33.08 2.18
C ALA A 709 0.09 -34.40 1.88
N TRP A 710 0.55 -34.60 0.63
CA TRP A 710 1.31 -35.81 0.27
C TRP A 710 2.65 -35.89 1.01
N VAL A 711 3.38 -34.76 1.18
CA VAL A 711 4.63 -34.69 1.95
C VAL A 711 4.37 -34.93 3.44
N GLN A 712 3.30 -34.34 3.98
CA GLN A 712 2.88 -34.58 5.37
C GLN A 712 2.59 -36.07 5.64
N SER A 713 2.02 -36.79 4.66
CA SER A 713 1.64 -38.20 4.81
C SER A 713 2.81 -39.20 4.78
N LEU A 714 3.99 -38.79 4.29
CA LEU A 714 5.14 -39.69 4.14
C LEU A 714 5.67 -40.17 5.49
N ASN A 715 6.18 -41.39 5.57
CA ASN A 715 6.97 -41.81 6.75
C ASN A 715 8.37 -41.14 6.72
N LYS A 716 9.16 -41.33 7.78
CA LYS A 716 10.49 -40.69 7.91
C LYS A 716 11.44 -40.97 6.73
N ASN A 717 11.49 -42.20 6.23
CA ASN A 717 12.42 -42.58 5.16
C ASN A 717 11.99 -42.00 3.81
N ASP A 718 10.70 -42.06 3.51
CA ASP A 718 10.14 -41.51 2.28
C ASP A 718 10.20 -39.97 2.29
N LEU A 719 10.00 -39.35 3.45
CA LEU A 719 10.17 -37.90 3.62
C LEU A 719 11.62 -37.47 3.40
N MET A 720 12.60 -38.20 3.96
CA MET A 720 14.01 -37.92 3.70
C MET A 720 14.33 -38.03 2.21
N THR A 721 13.80 -39.06 1.54
CA THR A 721 13.97 -39.25 0.10
C THR A 721 13.36 -38.10 -0.69
N ALA A 722 12.14 -37.66 -0.34
CA ALA A 722 11.49 -36.51 -0.96
C ALA A 722 12.29 -35.21 -0.79
N VAL A 723 12.84 -34.96 0.41
CA VAL A 723 13.73 -33.80 0.68
C VAL A 723 14.99 -33.84 -0.20
N GLN A 724 15.63 -35.00 -0.33
CA GLN A 724 16.82 -35.15 -1.19
C GLN A 724 16.48 -34.97 -2.68
N ASN A 725 15.34 -35.49 -3.13
CA ASN A 725 14.87 -35.31 -4.50
C ASN A 725 14.56 -33.84 -4.79
N ARG A 726 13.95 -33.13 -3.84
CA ARG A 726 13.66 -31.71 -3.94
C ARG A 726 14.94 -30.87 -4.08
N LEU A 727 15.92 -31.09 -3.20
CA LEU A 727 17.24 -30.44 -3.27
C LEU A 727 17.90 -30.69 -4.62
N THR A 728 18.01 -31.96 -5.01
CA THR A 728 18.70 -32.36 -6.25
C THR A 728 18.00 -31.80 -7.48
N GLY A 729 16.68 -31.96 -7.58
CA GLY A 729 15.90 -31.54 -8.74
C GLY A 729 15.92 -30.02 -8.94
N LEU A 730 15.60 -29.26 -7.89
CA LEU A 730 15.52 -27.79 -7.97
C LEU A 730 16.90 -27.18 -8.24
N LEU A 731 17.92 -27.54 -7.45
CA LEU A 731 19.23 -26.90 -7.53
C LEU A 731 20.05 -27.34 -8.74
N THR A 732 19.84 -28.55 -9.26
CA THR A 732 20.46 -28.95 -10.53
C THR A 732 19.85 -28.19 -11.71
N ARG A 733 18.52 -27.99 -11.70
CA ARG A 733 17.82 -27.27 -12.77
C ARG A 733 18.26 -25.80 -12.83
N TYR A 734 18.30 -25.14 -11.69
CA TYR A 734 18.54 -23.70 -11.59
C TYR A 734 19.97 -23.33 -11.17
N LYS A 735 20.92 -24.26 -11.38
CA LYS A 735 22.33 -24.05 -11.01
C LYS A 735 22.88 -22.77 -11.64
N GLY A 736 23.37 -21.85 -10.81
CA GLY A 736 23.94 -20.57 -11.24
C GLY A 736 22.93 -19.54 -11.74
N LYS A 737 21.63 -19.75 -11.54
CA LYS A 737 20.58 -18.83 -11.98
C LYS A 737 20.16 -17.81 -10.94
N PHE A 738 20.26 -18.16 -9.66
CA PHE A 738 19.89 -17.28 -8.55
C PHE A 738 21.15 -16.89 -7.77
N PRO A 739 21.43 -15.59 -7.56
CA PRO A 739 22.48 -15.17 -6.63
C PRO A 739 22.21 -15.55 -5.18
N HIS A 740 20.94 -15.61 -4.76
CA HIS A 740 20.53 -15.92 -3.38
C HIS A 740 19.51 -17.05 -3.34
N TYR A 741 19.55 -17.86 -2.28
CA TYR A 741 18.47 -18.80 -1.95
C TYR A 741 18.06 -18.69 -0.48
N ASP A 742 16.76 -18.61 -0.26
CA ASP A 742 16.16 -18.90 1.05
C ASP A 742 16.05 -20.42 1.17
N VAL A 743 16.92 -21.04 1.97
CA VAL A 743 17.06 -22.50 2.00
C VAL A 743 15.89 -23.16 2.74
N ASN A 744 15.61 -22.68 3.95
CA ASN A 744 14.53 -23.20 4.77
C ASN A 744 13.88 -22.02 5.50
N ASN A 745 12.68 -21.67 5.06
CA ASN A 745 11.98 -20.47 5.49
C ASN A 745 11.32 -20.69 6.87
N GLU A 746 11.31 -19.65 7.71
CA GLU A 746 10.55 -19.57 8.98
C GLU A 746 10.89 -20.66 10.00
N MET A 747 12.20 -20.90 10.20
CA MET A 747 12.71 -21.88 11.15
C MET A 747 12.47 -21.49 12.62
N MET A 748 12.20 -20.21 12.89
CA MET A 748 11.84 -19.72 14.23
C MET A 748 10.37 -20.02 14.57
N HIS A 749 9.51 -20.27 13.57
CA HIS A 749 8.06 -20.45 13.75
C HIS A 749 7.56 -21.84 13.39
N GLY A 750 8.33 -22.62 12.64
CA GLY A 750 8.00 -24.01 12.29
C GLY A 750 9.16 -24.97 12.56
N SER A 751 8.84 -26.25 12.72
CA SER A 751 9.80 -27.33 12.95
C SER A 751 9.45 -28.62 12.20
N PHE A 752 8.59 -28.56 11.17
CA PHE A 752 8.06 -29.76 10.50
C PHE A 752 9.16 -30.73 10.05
N TYR A 753 10.21 -30.26 9.38
CA TYR A 753 11.27 -31.15 8.91
C TYR A 753 12.15 -31.61 10.07
N GLN A 754 12.48 -30.71 10.99
CA GLN A 754 13.30 -31.00 12.16
C GLN A 754 12.69 -32.10 13.03
N ASP A 755 11.40 -32.00 13.34
CA ASP A 755 10.71 -32.93 14.25
C ASP A 755 10.58 -34.32 13.63
N ARG A 756 10.48 -34.41 12.30
CA ARG A 756 10.27 -35.68 11.59
C ARG A 756 11.56 -36.35 11.13
N LEU A 757 12.58 -35.57 10.76
CA LEU A 757 13.84 -36.07 10.21
C LEU A 757 14.99 -36.02 11.23
N GLY A 758 14.87 -35.22 12.28
CA GLY A 758 15.87 -35.02 13.33
C GLY A 758 16.59 -33.69 13.22
N LYS A 759 17.23 -33.26 14.32
CA LYS A 759 17.87 -31.93 14.47
C LYS A 759 18.87 -31.55 13.37
N ASP A 760 19.59 -32.52 12.82
CA ASP A 760 20.65 -32.26 11.84
C ASP A 760 20.10 -31.94 10.43
N ILE A 761 18.79 -32.09 10.19
CA ILE A 761 18.22 -31.91 8.85
C ILE A 761 18.42 -30.50 8.30
N ARG A 762 18.26 -29.46 9.13
CA ARG A 762 18.42 -28.06 8.72
C ARG A 762 19.84 -27.82 8.24
N VAL A 763 20.83 -28.25 9.01
CA VAL A 763 22.25 -28.19 8.65
C VAL A 763 22.52 -28.95 7.35
N ASN A 764 21.96 -30.15 7.19
CA ASN A 764 22.13 -30.96 6.00
C ASN A 764 21.50 -30.31 4.75
N MET A 765 20.34 -29.66 4.87
CA MET A 765 19.73 -28.91 3.76
C MET A 765 20.67 -27.83 3.24
N PHE A 766 21.28 -27.02 4.12
CA PHE A 766 22.26 -25.99 3.73
C PHE A 766 23.52 -26.60 3.11
N LYS A 767 24.08 -27.66 3.71
CA LYS A 767 25.27 -28.33 3.17
C LYS A 767 25.03 -28.92 1.79
N THR A 768 23.94 -29.67 1.62
CA THR A 768 23.58 -30.28 0.35
C THR A 768 23.25 -29.20 -0.69
N ALA A 769 22.59 -28.11 -0.30
CA ALA A 769 22.32 -27.02 -1.21
C ALA A 769 23.61 -26.41 -1.79
N HIS A 770 24.57 -26.10 -0.92
CA HIS A 770 25.87 -25.57 -1.33
C HIS A 770 26.71 -26.56 -2.16
N GLN A 771 26.59 -27.86 -1.90
CA GLN A 771 27.27 -28.90 -2.69
C GLN A 771 26.70 -29.00 -4.12
N LEU A 772 25.38 -28.89 -4.27
CA LEU A 772 24.72 -28.98 -5.58
C LEU A 772 24.94 -27.70 -6.40
N ASP A 773 24.83 -26.54 -5.75
CA ASP A 773 25.13 -25.24 -6.32
C ASP A 773 25.92 -24.36 -5.33
N PRO A 774 27.24 -24.17 -5.55
CA PRO A 774 28.07 -23.34 -4.69
C PRO A 774 28.04 -21.85 -5.06
N SER A 775 27.36 -21.47 -6.14
CA SER A 775 27.30 -20.09 -6.61
C SER A 775 26.42 -19.14 -5.78
N PRO A 776 25.25 -19.53 -5.24
CA PRO A 776 24.42 -18.63 -4.45
C PRO A 776 24.94 -18.43 -3.03
N MET A 777 24.65 -17.26 -2.48
CA MET A 777 24.63 -17.05 -1.04
C MET A 777 23.37 -17.70 -0.45
N LEU A 778 23.54 -18.50 0.61
CA LEU A 778 22.43 -19.19 1.26
C LEU A 778 21.94 -18.40 2.48
N PHE A 779 20.65 -18.11 2.50
CA PHE A 779 20.01 -17.30 3.52
C PHE A 779 19.19 -18.17 4.48
N VAL A 780 19.25 -17.79 5.77
CA VAL A 780 18.11 -17.97 6.68
C VAL A 780 17.12 -16.84 6.40
N ASN A 781 15.80 -17.07 6.54
CA ASN A 781 14.79 -16.04 6.29
C ASN A 781 13.62 -16.20 7.27
N ASP A 782 13.29 -15.14 8.00
CA ASP A 782 12.28 -15.18 9.06
C ASP A 782 11.59 -13.82 9.31
N TYR A 783 10.44 -13.81 10.00
CA TYR A 783 9.61 -12.62 10.23
C TYR A 783 9.57 -12.17 11.70
N HIS A 784 9.12 -10.92 11.92
CA HIS A 784 9.06 -10.22 13.21
C HIS A 784 10.38 -10.15 13.99
N VAL A 785 11.52 -10.30 13.32
CA VAL A 785 12.85 -10.26 13.95
C VAL A 785 13.18 -8.84 14.45
N GLU A 786 12.70 -7.83 13.73
CA GLU A 786 13.15 -6.44 13.83
C GLU A 786 12.26 -5.53 14.67
N ASP A 787 11.04 -5.97 15.02
CA ASP A 787 9.97 -5.13 15.55
C ASP A 787 9.71 -5.28 17.06
N GLY A 788 10.35 -6.24 17.72
CA GLY A 788 10.20 -6.50 19.16
C GLY A 788 8.82 -7.02 19.57
N CYS A 789 8.03 -7.51 18.61
CA CYS A 789 6.65 -7.90 18.80
C CYS A 789 6.40 -9.42 18.84
N ASP A 790 7.41 -10.27 18.62
CA ASP A 790 7.31 -11.73 18.67
C ASP A 790 8.42 -12.37 19.53
N THR A 791 8.08 -13.12 20.57
CA THR A 791 9.07 -13.83 21.41
C THR A 791 9.63 -15.09 20.75
N ARG A 792 9.03 -15.56 19.65
CA ARG A 792 9.55 -16.70 18.88
C ARG A 792 10.72 -16.29 17.99
N SER A 793 10.73 -15.04 17.54
CA SER A 793 11.68 -14.51 16.56
C SER A 793 12.07 -13.10 16.97
N TYR A 794 13.22 -12.96 17.60
CA TYR A 794 13.83 -11.68 18.00
C TYR A 794 15.35 -11.78 17.80
N PRO A 795 16.09 -10.65 17.79
CA PRO A 795 17.46 -10.63 17.29
C PRO A 795 18.39 -11.64 17.95
N GLU A 796 18.40 -11.73 19.28
CA GLU A 796 19.29 -12.64 20.02
C GLU A 796 18.98 -14.11 19.73
N LYS A 797 17.70 -14.50 19.69
CA LYS A 797 17.30 -15.89 19.40
C LYS A 797 17.61 -16.28 17.96
N TYR A 798 17.47 -15.33 17.04
CA TYR A 798 17.84 -15.55 15.65
C TYR A 798 19.36 -15.65 15.46
N ILE A 799 20.14 -14.85 16.21
CA ILE A 799 21.60 -14.97 16.30
C ILE A 799 22.00 -16.35 16.82
N GLU A 800 21.40 -16.81 17.92
CA GLU A 800 21.65 -18.15 18.48
C GLU A 800 21.37 -19.25 17.44
N HIS A 801 20.25 -19.14 16.71
CA HIS A 801 19.91 -20.09 15.66
C HIS A 801 20.91 -20.10 14.50
N ILE A 802 21.34 -18.94 14.02
CA ILE A 802 22.34 -18.82 12.95
C ILE A 802 23.68 -19.39 13.39
N LEU A 803 24.12 -19.09 14.62
CA LEU A 803 25.37 -19.59 15.17
C LEU A 803 25.33 -21.11 15.33
N ASP A 804 24.22 -21.69 15.80
CA ASP A 804 24.04 -23.15 15.88
C ASP A 804 24.18 -23.82 14.50
N LEU A 805 23.54 -23.26 13.46
CA LEU A 805 23.68 -23.76 12.09
C LEU A 805 25.13 -23.70 11.61
N GLN A 806 25.82 -22.57 11.82
CA GLN A 806 27.21 -22.38 11.40
C GLN A 806 28.19 -23.28 12.16
N GLU A 807 28.00 -23.46 13.48
CA GLU A 807 28.82 -24.34 14.32
C GLU A 807 28.74 -25.79 13.85
N HIS A 808 27.57 -26.23 13.41
CA HIS A 808 27.37 -27.55 12.83
C HIS A 808 27.74 -27.64 11.33
N GLY A 809 28.27 -26.56 10.75
CA GLY A 809 28.88 -26.51 9.42
C GLY A 809 27.92 -26.20 8.28
N ALA A 810 26.75 -25.63 8.54
CA ALA A 810 25.89 -25.08 7.50
C ALA A 810 26.55 -23.81 6.90
N PRO A 811 26.71 -23.71 5.57
CA PRO A 811 27.26 -22.51 4.92
C PRO A 811 26.22 -21.37 4.84
N VAL A 812 25.75 -20.89 6.00
CA VAL A 812 24.89 -19.71 6.08
C VAL A 812 25.68 -18.47 5.67
N GLY A 813 25.26 -17.84 4.58
CA GLY A 813 25.95 -16.71 3.96
C GLY A 813 25.26 -15.37 4.15
N GLY A 814 23.99 -15.33 4.53
CA GLY A 814 23.22 -14.10 4.72
C GLY A 814 22.03 -14.26 5.67
N ILE A 815 21.51 -13.12 6.14
CA ILE A 815 20.39 -13.01 7.08
C ILE A 815 19.22 -12.36 6.35
N GLY A 816 18.10 -13.06 6.23
CA GLY A 816 16.85 -12.56 5.66
C GLY A 816 15.89 -12.16 6.77
N ILE A 817 15.42 -10.91 6.72
CA ILE A 817 14.37 -10.38 7.58
C ILE A 817 13.18 -10.09 6.66
N GLN A 818 12.06 -10.78 6.84
CA GLN A 818 10.90 -10.60 5.95
C GLN A 818 10.44 -9.14 5.95
N GLY A 819 10.22 -8.52 7.10
CA GLY A 819 9.82 -7.11 7.16
C GLY A 819 8.33 -6.88 6.95
N HIS A 820 7.49 -7.83 7.34
CA HIS A 820 6.03 -7.68 7.37
C HIS A 820 5.63 -6.77 8.54
N ILE A 821 5.44 -5.48 8.25
CA ILE A 821 5.20 -4.48 9.29
C ILE A 821 3.72 -4.37 9.59
N ASP A 822 3.34 -4.73 10.82
CA ASP A 822 1.99 -4.58 11.40
C ASP A 822 1.91 -3.48 12.47
N SER A 823 3.06 -3.01 12.95
CA SER A 823 3.18 -2.04 14.03
C SER A 823 4.15 -0.92 13.67
N PRO A 824 4.02 0.27 14.26
CA PRO A 824 4.88 1.40 13.93
C PRO A 824 6.35 1.05 14.18
N VAL A 825 7.18 1.23 13.15
CA VAL A 825 8.63 1.00 13.22
C VAL A 825 9.39 2.30 13.45
N GLY A 826 10.70 2.18 13.71
CA GLY A 826 11.57 3.31 14.00
C GLY A 826 12.90 2.86 14.60
N PRO A 827 13.40 3.49 15.68
CA PRO A 827 14.68 3.15 16.29
C PRO A 827 14.86 1.68 16.69
N ILE A 828 13.77 0.96 16.96
CA ILE A 828 13.81 -0.47 17.27
C ILE A 828 14.41 -1.31 16.13
N VAL A 829 14.12 -0.95 14.88
CA VAL A 829 14.66 -1.64 13.70
C VAL A 829 16.19 -1.51 13.69
N CYS A 830 16.71 -0.30 13.91
CA CYS A 830 18.16 -0.08 13.99
C CYS A 830 18.79 -0.90 15.13
N SER A 831 18.17 -0.93 16.31
CA SER A 831 18.67 -1.74 17.43
C SER A 831 18.74 -3.24 17.10
N SER A 832 17.74 -3.76 16.40
CA SER A 832 17.70 -5.15 15.94
C SER A 832 18.80 -5.42 14.90
N LEU A 833 18.98 -4.51 13.95
CA LEU A 833 20.02 -4.59 12.92
C LEU A 833 21.44 -4.48 13.49
N ASP A 834 21.66 -3.64 14.49
CA ASP A 834 22.96 -3.51 15.17
C ASP A 834 23.35 -4.83 15.84
N LYS A 835 22.40 -5.51 16.50
CA LYS A 835 22.61 -6.84 17.11
C LYS A 835 22.92 -7.88 16.05
N LEU A 836 22.10 -8.01 15.01
CA LEU A 836 22.30 -8.98 13.93
C LEU A 836 23.60 -8.73 13.16
N GLY A 837 23.96 -7.46 12.96
CA GLY A 837 25.18 -7.03 12.27
C GLY A 837 26.46 -7.52 12.94
N THR A 838 26.42 -7.88 14.23
CA THR A 838 27.57 -8.46 14.95
C THR A 838 28.04 -9.80 14.37
N LEU A 839 27.17 -10.52 13.63
CA LEU A 839 27.52 -11.75 12.93
C LEU A 839 28.42 -11.51 11.71
N GLY A 840 28.51 -10.27 11.20
CA GLY A 840 29.28 -9.93 10.00
C GLY A 840 28.72 -10.52 8.70
N LEU A 841 27.50 -11.07 8.73
CA LEU A 841 26.76 -11.51 7.55
C LEU A 841 25.96 -10.34 6.96
N PRO A 842 25.80 -10.25 5.63
CA PRO A 842 24.91 -9.28 5.01
C PRO A 842 23.46 -9.55 5.42
N ILE A 843 22.75 -8.48 5.78
CA ILE A 843 21.33 -8.48 6.09
C ILE A 843 20.55 -8.03 4.87
N TRP A 844 19.46 -8.73 4.57
CA TRP A 844 18.51 -8.36 3.54
C TRP A 844 17.12 -8.26 4.15
N PHE A 845 16.44 -7.16 3.85
CA PHE A 845 14.99 -7.13 4.01
C PHE A 845 14.36 -7.78 2.77
N THR A 846 13.69 -8.91 2.96
CA THR A 846 13.34 -9.84 1.88
C THR A 846 11.90 -9.73 1.40
N GLU A 847 10.98 -9.21 2.23
CA GLU A 847 9.53 -9.28 2.01
C GLU A 847 8.81 -8.03 2.62
N VAL A 848 9.40 -6.84 2.49
CA VAL A 848 8.89 -5.63 3.15
C VAL A 848 7.52 -5.26 2.62
N ASP A 849 6.55 -5.16 3.51
CA ASP A 849 5.28 -4.51 3.27
C ASP A 849 4.76 -3.88 4.56
N VAL A 850 4.01 -2.79 4.40
CA VAL A 850 3.46 -2.02 5.51
C VAL A 850 1.96 -1.94 5.30
N SER A 851 1.18 -2.49 6.23
CA SER A 851 -0.28 -2.46 6.15
C SER A 851 -0.86 -1.40 7.08
N SER A 852 -1.73 -0.55 6.53
CA SER A 852 -2.59 0.34 7.31
C SER A 852 -3.74 0.82 6.44
N ASP A 853 -4.94 0.87 7.02
CA ASP A 853 -6.14 1.40 6.35
C ASP A 853 -5.98 2.87 5.95
N ASN A 854 -5.23 3.66 6.73
CA ASN A 854 -4.92 5.04 6.39
C ASN A 854 -3.65 5.09 5.52
N GLU A 855 -3.79 5.54 4.27
CA GLU A 855 -2.68 5.56 3.31
C GLU A 855 -1.50 6.47 3.71
N TYR A 856 -1.74 7.53 4.50
CA TYR A 856 -0.68 8.42 4.98
C TYR A 856 0.12 7.78 6.09
N VAL A 857 -0.56 7.06 7.00
CA VAL A 857 0.10 6.26 8.04
C VAL A 857 0.97 5.19 7.40
N ARG A 858 0.41 4.47 6.42
CA ARG A 858 1.15 3.50 5.61
C ARG A 858 2.37 4.10 4.92
N ALA A 859 2.20 5.25 4.26
CA ALA A 859 3.28 5.94 3.55
C ALA A 859 4.42 6.38 4.48
N ASP A 860 4.05 6.89 5.65
CA ASP A 860 5.00 7.37 6.65
C ASP A 860 5.80 6.21 7.27
N ASP A 861 5.15 5.10 7.63
CA ASP A 861 5.82 3.93 8.19
C ASP A 861 6.71 3.22 7.15
N LEU A 862 6.27 3.16 5.90
CA LEU A 862 7.11 2.69 4.79
C LEU A 862 8.36 3.56 4.64
N GLU A 863 8.23 4.89 4.71
CA GLU A 863 9.38 5.79 4.65
C GLU A 863 10.33 5.57 5.81
N VAL A 864 9.82 5.41 7.04
CA VAL A 864 10.65 5.10 8.21
C VAL A 864 11.39 3.79 7.99
N MET A 865 10.68 2.72 7.63
CA MET A 865 11.26 1.39 7.43
C MET A 865 12.39 1.40 6.39
N LEU A 866 12.14 2.00 5.23
CA LEU A 866 13.11 2.07 4.15
C LEU A 866 14.32 2.91 4.53
N ARG A 867 14.15 4.01 5.27
CA ARG A 867 15.27 4.85 5.74
C ARG A 867 16.11 4.16 6.79
N GLU A 868 15.50 3.47 7.76
CA GLU A 868 16.21 2.69 8.79
C GLU A 868 17.05 1.59 8.14
N ALA A 869 16.47 0.82 7.21
CA ALA A 869 17.17 -0.22 6.48
C ALA A 869 18.29 0.33 5.58
N TYR A 870 18.02 1.34 4.75
CA TYR A 870 18.98 1.86 3.77
C TYR A 870 20.20 2.53 4.44
N ALA A 871 20.00 3.13 5.61
CA ALA A 871 21.03 3.81 6.39
C ALA A 871 21.88 2.88 7.28
N HIS A 872 21.55 1.58 7.38
CA HIS A 872 22.30 0.64 8.20
C HIS A 872 23.45 -0.04 7.41
N PRO A 873 24.68 -0.12 7.94
CA PRO A 873 25.85 -0.63 7.20
C PRO A 873 25.80 -2.12 6.88
N ALA A 874 25.13 -2.94 7.70
CA ALA A 874 25.01 -4.38 7.46
C ALA A 874 23.90 -4.74 6.45
N VAL A 875 23.01 -3.80 6.11
CA VAL A 875 21.92 -4.05 5.16
C VAL A 875 22.46 -3.88 3.74
N GLU A 876 22.32 -4.92 2.91
CA GLU A 876 22.83 -4.93 1.53
C GLU A 876 21.73 -5.12 0.49
N GLY A 877 20.45 -5.17 0.89
CA GLY A 877 19.32 -5.14 -0.04
C GLY A 877 17.95 -5.03 0.63
N ILE A 878 16.99 -4.47 -0.11
CA ILE A 878 15.59 -4.30 0.33
C ILE A 878 14.66 -4.78 -0.77
N MET A 879 13.68 -5.59 -0.41
CA MET A 879 12.73 -6.21 -1.32
C MET A 879 11.33 -6.01 -0.79
N LEU A 880 10.44 -5.46 -1.60
CA LEU A 880 9.03 -5.32 -1.24
C LEU A 880 8.28 -6.62 -1.49
N TRP A 881 7.27 -6.96 -0.70
CA TRP A 881 6.44 -8.15 -0.94
C TRP A 881 5.23 -7.86 -1.83
N GLY A 882 5.53 -7.29 -3.00
CA GLY A 882 4.54 -6.79 -3.95
C GLY A 882 4.38 -5.28 -3.83
N PHE A 883 3.61 -4.70 -4.76
CA PHE A 883 3.35 -3.26 -4.79
C PHE A 883 2.02 -2.87 -5.42
N TRP A 884 1.21 -3.84 -5.90
CA TRP A 884 -0.01 -3.57 -6.68
C TRP A 884 -1.23 -4.18 -5.97
N GLU A 885 -2.28 -3.39 -5.73
CA GLU A 885 -3.41 -3.73 -4.83
C GLU A 885 -3.92 -5.17 -4.99
N LEU A 886 -4.32 -5.55 -6.21
CA LEU A 886 -4.92 -6.87 -6.48
C LEU A 886 -3.92 -8.03 -6.49
N PHE A 887 -2.63 -7.75 -6.28
CA PHE A 887 -1.55 -8.75 -6.26
C PHE A 887 -0.81 -8.82 -4.93
N MET A 888 -1.28 -8.08 -3.92
CA MET A 888 -0.72 -8.16 -2.56
C MET A 888 -1.26 -9.38 -1.81
N SER A 889 -0.43 -10.00 -0.98
CA SER A 889 -0.89 -10.99 0.01
C SER A 889 -1.56 -10.35 1.22
N ARG A 890 -1.19 -9.09 1.53
CA ARG A 890 -1.74 -8.30 2.64
C ARG A 890 -2.59 -7.16 2.10
N SER A 891 -3.75 -6.95 2.71
CA SER A 891 -4.61 -5.81 2.37
C SER A 891 -3.94 -4.50 2.74
N ASN A 892 -4.28 -3.42 2.02
CA ASN A 892 -3.82 -2.07 2.33
C ASN A 892 -2.31 -1.96 2.48
N ALA A 893 -1.55 -2.63 1.61
CA ALA A 893 -0.08 -2.69 1.65
C ALA A 893 0.58 -2.32 0.30
N HIS A 894 -0.22 -1.91 -0.69
CA HIS A 894 0.23 -1.60 -2.04
C HIS A 894 0.74 -0.17 -2.20
N LEU A 895 1.56 0.04 -3.23
CA LEU A 895 2.02 1.35 -3.70
C LEU A 895 1.17 1.89 -4.85
N VAL A 896 0.55 0.97 -5.60
CA VAL A 896 -0.25 1.25 -6.79
C VAL A 896 -1.60 0.57 -6.63
N ASP A 897 -2.67 1.35 -6.76
CA ASP A 897 -4.05 0.87 -6.65
C ASP A 897 -4.38 -0.07 -7.82
N ALA A 898 -5.50 -0.79 -7.73
CA ALA A 898 -5.89 -1.83 -8.69
C ALA A 898 -5.79 -1.40 -10.16
N GLU A 899 -6.18 -0.16 -10.44
CA GLU A 899 -6.28 0.44 -11.79
C GLU A 899 -5.03 1.20 -12.23
N GLY A 900 -3.96 1.21 -11.43
CA GLY A 900 -2.66 1.79 -11.80
C GLY A 900 -2.35 3.17 -11.20
N ASP A 901 -3.24 3.72 -10.37
CA ASP A 901 -3.01 4.99 -9.68
C ASP A 901 -1.98 4.82 -8.55
N ILE A 902 -1.04 5.76 -8.44
CA ILE A 902 0.00 5.73 -7.40
C ILE A 902 -0.56 6.40 -6.14
N ASN A 903 -0.69 5.64 -5.05
CA ASN A 903 -1.17 6.15 -3.76
C ASN A 903 -0.07 6.88 -2.97
N GLU A 904 -0.40 7.38 -1.77
CA GLU A 904 0.56 8.13 -0.96
C GLU A 904 1.83 7.33 -0.59
N ALA A 905 1.73 6.02 -0.35
CA ALA A 905 2.88 5.17 -0.08
C ALA A 905 3.78 5.03 -1.32
N GLY A 906 3.18 4.85 -2.50
CA GLY A 906 3.90 4.83 -3.76
C GLY A 906 4.59 6.15 -4.07
N LYS A 907 3.94 7.28 -3.82
CA LYS A 907 4.56 8.62 -3.96
C LYS A 907 5.77 8.76 -3.04
N ARG A 908 5.66 8.30 -1.79
CA ARG A 908 6.76 8.37 -0.82
C ARG A 908 7.95 7.46 -1.19
N TYR A 909 7.66 6.25 -1.66
CA TYR A 909 8.68 5.34 -2.20
C TYR A 909 9.42 5.95 -3.39
N LEU A 910 8.71 6.51 -4.37
CA LEU A 910 9.33 7.14 -5.54
C LEU A 910 10.14 8.39 -5.17
N ALA A 911 9.69 9.17 -4.19
CA ALA A 911 10.44 10.30 -3.66
C ALA A 911 11.77 9.85 -3.01
N LEU A 912 11.77 8.75 -2.25
CA LEU A 912 13.00 8.15 -1.70
C LEU A 912 13.94 7.66 -2.80
N LYS A 913 13.43 6.96 -3.82
CA LYS A 913 14.26 6.55 -4.97
C LYS A 913 14.90 7.74 -5.66
N HIS A 914 14.17 8.85 -5.80
CA HIS A 914 14.72 10.07 -6.36
C HIS A 914 15.76 10.72 -5.42
N GLU A 915 15.49 10.78 -4.11
CA GLU A 915 16.44 11.24 -3.09
C GLU A 915 17.74 10.43 -3.09
N TRP A 916 17.64 9.12 -3.32
CA TRP A 916 18.77 8.17 -3.37
C TRP A 916 19.33 8.00 -4.78
N SER A 917 19.20 9.02 -5.63
CA SER A 917 19.81 9.07 -6.95
C SER A 917 20.58 10.38 -7.16
N SER A 918 21.67 10.33 -7.90
CA SER A 918 22.56 11.47 -8.15
C SER A 918 22.37 12.07 -9.54
N HIS A 919 22.15 13.38 -9.58
CA HIS A 919 22.02 14.17 -10.82
C HIS A 919 22.87 15.46 -10.79
N PRO A 920 24.19 15.37 -10.54
CA PRO A 920 25.02 16.55 -10.40
C PRO A 920 25.23 17.25 -11.74
N HIS A 921 25.34 18.57 -11.69
CA HIS A 921 25.68 19.39 -12.84
C HIS A 921 26.48 20.61 -12.38
N GLY A 922 27.25 21.19 -13.29
CA GLY A 922 28.07 22.36 -13.00
C GLY A 922 29.00 22.67 -14.15
N HIS A 923 30.11 23.34 -13.85
CA HIS A 923 31.09 23.75 -14.84
C HIS A 923 32.46 23.17 -14.49
N ILE A 924 33.28 22.94 -15.53
CA ILE A 924 34.67 22.54 -15.37
C ILE A 924 35.46 23.71 -14.75
N ASP A 925 36.20 23.42 -13.68
CA ASP A 925 37.04 24.39 -12.98
C ASP A 925 38.34 24.72 -13.74
N GLU A 926 39.15 25.64 -13.20
CA GLU A 926 40.40 26.09 -13.82
C GLU A 926 41.45 24.96 -13.94
N GLN A 927 41.33 23.92 -13.11
CA GLN A 927 42.18 22.74 -13.11
C GLN A 927 41.68 21.65 -14.07
N GLY A 928 40.60 21.90 -14.80
CA GLY A 928 40.01 20.94 -15.74
C GLY A 928 39.19 19.85 -15.04
N GLN A 929 38.62 20.13 -13.86
CA GLN A 929 37.96 19.13 -13.02
C GLN A 929 36.49 19.48 -12.75
N PHE A 930 35.71 18.45 -12.42
CA PHE A 930 34.36 18.58 -11.87
C PHE A 930 34.19 17.53 -10.77
N SER A 931 33.95 18.00 -9.54
CA SER A 931 33.80 17.14 -8.36
C SER A 931 32.37 17.12 -7.85
N PHE A 932 31.93 15.96 -7.39
CA PHE A 932 30.62 15.80 -6.75
C PHE A 932 30.63 14.58 -5.81
N SER A 933 29.68 14.54 -4.88
CA SER A 933 29.42 13.36 -4.06
C SER A 933 28.25 12.57 -4.67
N GLY A 934 28.49 11.35 -5.14
CA GLY A 934 27.53 10.52 -5.88
C GLY A 934 27.15 9.23 -5.16
N PHE A 935 25.92 8.77 -5.29
CA PHE A 935 25.50 7.43 -4.84
C PHE A 935 26.21 6.31 -5.61
N HIS A 936 26.43 5.16 -5.00
CA HIS A 936 27.02 4.02 -5.71
C HIS A 936 26.14 3.56 -6.89
N GLY A 937 26.76 3.25 -8.02
CA GLY A 937 26.03 2.85 -9.23
C GLY A 937 26.69 3.26 -10.54
N SER A 938 25.96 3.09 -11.64
CA SER A 938 26.41 3.44 -12.98
C SER A 938 25.94 4.84 -13.37
N TYR A 939 26.79 5.54 -14.11
CA TYR A 939 26.62 6.95 -14.46
C TYR A 939 26.90 7.20 -15.93
N GLU A 940 26.33 8.30 -16.40
CA GLU A 940 26.62 8.91 -17.70
C GLU A 940 27.00 10.38 -17.48
N VAL A 941 28.16 10.78 -17.98
CA VAL A 941 28.59 12.18 -18.05
C VAL A 941 28.37 12.69 -19.47
N GLU A 942 27.78 13.87 -19.56
CA GLU A 942 27.56 14.64 -20.77
C GLU A 942 28.29 15.98 -20.66
N VAL A 943 29.11 16.28 -21.67
CA VAL A 943 29.79 17.57 -21.82
C VAL A 943 29.34 18.19 -23.14
N VAL A 944 28.89 19.43 -23.08
CA VAL A 944 28.45 20.19 -24.27
C VAL A 944 29.46 21.30 -24.53
N THR A 945 30.21 21.18 -25.62
CA THR A 945 31.07 22.24 -26.13
C THR A 945 30.37 22.99 -27.26
N VAL A 946 30.95 24.12 -27.70
CA VAL A 946 30.42 24.94 -28.80
C VAL A 946 30.25 24.14 -30.10
N SER A 947 31.02 23.07 -30.29
CA SER A 947 31.05 22.29 -31.53
C SER A 947 30.55 20.85 -31.40
N LYS A 948 30.53 20.25 -30.20
CA LYS A 948 30.18 18.83 -30.00
C LYS A 948 29.55 18.56 -28.63
N LYS A 949 28.67 17.55 -28.61
CA LYS A 949 28.20 16.89 -27.39
C LYS A 949 28.96 15.56 -27.22
N ILE A 950 29.58 15.37 -26.06
CA ILE A 950 30.34 14.16 -25.72
C ILE A 950 29.65 13.46 -24.55
N THR A 951 29.46 12.15 -24.67
CA THR A 951 28.85 11.32 -23.63
C THR A 951 29.77 10.14 -23.29
N LYS A 952 30.02 9.88 -22.00
CA LYS A 952 30.76 8.71 -21.50
C LYS A 952 30.07 8.08 -20.30
N LYS A 953 30.20 6.76 -20.16
CA LYS A 953 29.70 6.01 -19.00
C LYS A 953 30.83 5.64 -18.04
N PHE A 954 30.53 5.62 -16.75
CA PHE A 954 31.45 5.19 -15.68
C PHE A 954 30.66 4.58 -14.52
N VAL A 955 31.36 3.96 -13.56
CA VAL A 955 30.77 3.34 -12.37
C VAL A 955 31.39 3.97 -11.12
N VAL A 956 30.56 4.21 -10.12
CA VAL A 956 30.99 4.64 -8.78
C VAL A 956 30.79 3.46 -7.84
N ASP A 957 31.86 2.73 -7.56
CA ASP A 957 31.86 1.58 -6.66
C ASP A 957 32.05 2.01 -5.20
N LYS A 958 31.64 1.13 -4.28
CA LYS A 958 31.90 1.26 -2.83
C LYS A 958 33.41 1.37 -2.58
N GLY A 959 33.84 2.36 -1.81
CA GLY A 959 35.24 2.53 -1.41
C GLY A 959 35.52 3.82 -0.66
N ASP A 960 36.58 3.81 0.15
CA ASP A 960 36.87 4.89 1.13
C ASP A 960 37.67 6.06 0.56
N ASN A 961 38.31 5.90 -0.61
CA ASN A 961 39.09 6.95 -1.27
C ASN A 961 38.28 7.65 -2.35
N ALA A 962 38.58 8.92 -2.64
CA ALA A 962 37.99 9.60 -3.80
C ALA A 962 38.19 8.80 -5.10
N LEU A 963 37.15 8.71 -5.94
CA LEU A 963 37.18 8.03 -7.24
C LEU A 963 37.72 8.97 -8.33
#